data_AF-A0A0E0PAL9-F1
#
_entry.id   AF-A0A0E0PAL9-F1
#
_cell.length_a   1.000
_cell.length_b   1.000
_cell.length_c   1.000
_cell.angle_alpha   90.00
_cell.angle_beta   90.00
_cell.angle_gamma   90.00
#
_symmetry.space_group_name_H-M   'P 1'
#
loop_
_entity.id
_entity.type
_entity.pdbx_description
1 polymer ?
#
loop_
_entity_poly.entity_id
_entity_poly.type
_entity_poly.pdbx_seq_one_letter_code
_entity_poly.pdbx_strand_id
1 'polypeptide(L)'
;MVQVRPHIQPEKRIRCRAFPRTGGGCPLACANWASHLEPVAAEGLSRRGVGDIAARVAAMGFNCVRLTWPTYLATNATLASLPLRWSLERLGMRESVAGVRVNNPGLLDLPLIDVFQEVVSALARNNIMVILDNQMTTPGWCCSTTDGNGFFGDKYFDPEEWLNGLKTMATMFRKTKNVVGMSLRNELRGPYANVSLWYRYMKEGAEAVHTANPDVLVILSGLEFDNTLNFVVPNQIHLSFTGKLVFEQHWYGFSDGGNWESQNQNDVCGMVVGFIKNKGLFLLQQGWPLFFSEFGFDMSGTHTGDNRYLTCFLSVAAEMDLDWAIWALQGSYYIREGTLAYDESYGLLSWDWCTARNPSFIKRINSLQSPFQGPGLPNSQEPYNVIFHPLSGLCVVVKSSEALELGPCDESNAWNYTSTHELVLQHTGQCLQAKSVGENAQLGTDCSKSSSKWQLISNSGMHVSTELTKNGTGVCLDATPDGIITTNPCKCLTGDPICNPESQWFKIILSSRHTGTSILQLPSDGPWSPTSSREIVVFRPWRSREASPYPMQKQPRRRSTRYKSTSPLLLLGVSHCRPAGVDMRLVVVWLAAVAVLGLASHGRPAAAAATTTLSTASRWIVDEGGNRVKLACVNWPSHLEPMLAEGLGKQPVGAIAKGVVAMGFNCVRLTWATFMVTNASYSSLTVAQSFQRLNLTESLAAIRVNNPSLAVVSSLGENGVMVILDNHVSKPGWCCGNNDGNGFFGDAYFDPDVWVDGLTKMATMFAAVPSVVAMSLRNELRGPRQNSADWYKYMQRGAEAVHAANPRVVVILSGMSFDNDLAFLNSRQVNVSFAGKVAFEVHWYGFSDGQAWRAGNANQVCARVAASVSRRALYLLDQGWPVFLSEFGVDNRGGNVNDNRYYGCVAAVAADLDLDWALWTLQGSYYLREGVLGLDEVYGVLDWAWCKPRNDTALTRLHALQRPFRGPGLAEAAPYTVMFHPTTGRCVVRRSSSVVQTTLELGSCGEAEAWAYTASQQRLSPRDSPLLCLRAEGAGRPARLGLSCGDELARWSLTSDSKLHLAVNASSSSSSPETRNGGMLCLDVGDDGRSLVTNPCRCLSADNSCDPESQWFKLVTSTRSVAATNTMLAQLPPKLRSWKIRSL
;
A
#
# COMPACT_ATOMS: atom_id res chain seq x y z
N MET A 1 3.71 -65.37 24.37
CA MET A 1 3.90 -64.76 25.70
C MET A 1 4.97 -63.69 25.53
N VAL A 2 4.81 -62.40 25.77
CA VAL A 2 3.86 -61.58 26.53
C VAL A 2 3.71 -60.24 25.77
N GLN A 3 2.49 -59.73 25.69
CA GLN A 3 2.18 -58.36 25.27
C GLN A 3 2.80 -57.36 26.25
N VAL A 4 3.55 -56.38 25.73
CA VAL A 4 3.88 -55.16 26.48
C VAL A 4 3.44 -53.96 25.63
N ARG A 5 2.44 -53.23 26.14
CA ARG A 5 2.00 -51.94 25.63
C ARG A 5 3.09 -50.90 25.86
N PRO A 6 3.36 -49.98 24.90
CA PRO A 6 3.86 -48.67 25.24
C PRO A 6 2.67 -47.75 25.51
N HIS A 7 2.56 -47.31 26.75
CA HIS A 7 1.80 -46.11 27.12
C HIS A 7 2.32 -44.92 26.30
N ILE A 8 1.59 -44.55 25.26
CA ILE A 8 1.68 -43.20 24.69
C ILE A 8 0.73 -42.36 25.53
N GLN A 9 1.28 -41.55 26.44
CA GLN A 9 0.53 -40.48 27.05
C GLN A 9 0.02 -39.55 25.94
N PRO A 10 -1.26 -39.15 25.93
CA PRO A 10 -1.71 -38.12 25.01
C PRO A 10 -1.00 -36.82 25.40
N GLU A 11 -0.19 -36.27 24.50
CA GLU A 11 0.26 -34.89 24.61
C GLU A 11 -0.96 -34.00 24.87
N LYS A 12 -0.99 -33.41 26.06
CA LYS A 12 -2.03 -32.46 26.47
C LYS A 12 -1.84 -31.18 25.67
N ARG A 13 -2.33 -31.15 24.42
CA ARG A 13 -2.72 -29.88 23.79
C ARG A 13 -3.86 -29.32 24.62
N ILE A 14 -3.75 -28.06 25.07
CA ILE A 14 -4.92 -27.28 25.47
C ILE A 14 -5.70 -27.01 24.19
N ARG A 15 -6.46 -28.02 23.71
CA ARG A 15 -7.48 -27.80 22.70
C ARG A 15 -8.68 -27.27 23.46
N CYS A 16 -9.03 -26.01 23.20
CA CYS A 16 -10.38 -25.54 23.40
C CYS A 16 -11.32 -26.45 22.61
N ARG A 17 -11.90 -27.46 23.28
CA ARG A 17 -13.07 -28.14 22.74
C ARG A 17 -14.25 -27.24 23.04
N ALA A 18 -15.20 -27.18 22.13
CA ALA A 18 -16.39 -26.34 22.26
C ALA A 18 -17.13 -26.50 23.60
N PHE A 19 -16.88 -27.59 24.33
CA PHE A 19 -17.08 -27.68 25.79
C PHE A 19 -15.92 -28.46 26.44
N PRO A 20 -15.06 -27.84 27.28
CA PRO A 20 -14.12 -28.60 28.07
C PRO A 20 -14.85 -29.26 29.26
N ARG A 21 -14.62 -30.57 29.48
CA ARG A 21 -15.16 -31.32 30.65
C ARG A 21 -14.55 -30.87 31.99
N THR A 22 -13.58 -29.97 31.94
CA THR A 22 -12.82 -29.43 33.06
C THR A 22 -12.77 -27.92 32.84
N GLY A 23 -13.25 -27.11 33.78
CA GLY A 23 -13.43 -25.66 33.65
C GLY A 23 -12.15 -24.84 33.47
N GLY A 24 -11.37 -25.13 32.44
CA GLY A 24 -10.27 -24.30 31.97
C GLY A 24 -10.78 -23.21 31.05
N GLY A 25 -10.29 -21.99 31.27
CA GLY A 25 -10.51 -20.84 30.40
C GLY A 25 -10.02 -21.14 28.98
N CYS A 26 -10.81 -20.72 28.01
CA CYS A 26 -10.44 -20.76 26.60
C CYS A 26 -10.52 -19.33 26.09
N PRO A 27 -9.40 -18.68 25.73
CA PRO A 27 -9.46 -17.36 25.14
C PRO A 27 -10.12 -17.46 23.76
N LEU A 28 -10.94 -16.48 23.41
CA LEU A 28 -11.46 -16.32 22.06
C LEU A 28 -10.42 -15.56 21.24
N ALA A 29 -9.78 -16.27 20.31
CA ALA A 29 -8.90 -15.69 19.30
C ALA A 29 -9.55 -15.91 17.94
N CYS A 30 -10.43 -14.99 17.55
CA CYS A 30 -11.29 -15.17 16.38
C CYS A 30 -10.84 -14.35 15.16
N ALA A 31 -11.37 -14.72 14.01
CA ALA A 31 -11.43 -13.87 12.84
C ALA A 31 -12.88 -13.56 12.47
N ASN A 32 -13.19 -12.33 12.09
CA ASN A 32 -14.50 -11.96 11.56
C ASN A 32 -14.63 -12.45 10.12
N TRP A 33 -15.71 -13.16 9.77
CA TRP A 33 -15.97 -13.63 8.40
C TRP A 33 -17.28 -13.06 7.88
N ALA A 34 -17.20 -12.28 6.82
CA ALA A 34 -18.35 -11.69 6.15
C ALA A 34 -19.24 -12.77 5.50
N SER A 35 -20.53 -12.78 5.83
CA SER A 35 -21.60 -13.54 5.16
C SER A 35 -22.92 -12.76 5.09
N HIS A 36 -22.92 -11.48 5.51
CA HIS A 36 -24.11 -10.62 5.58
C HIS A 36 -24.32 -9.69 4.38
N LEU A 37 -23.36 -9.64 3.45
CA LEU A 37 -23.42 -8.79 2.26
C LEU A 37 -24.51 -9.25 1.28
N GLU A 38 -24.70 -8.53 0.18
CA GLU A 38 -25.78 -8.69 -0.79
C GLU A 38 -26.00 -10.15 -1.30
N PRO A 39 -24.96 -10.98 -1.49
CA PRO A 39 -25.14 -12.39 -1.84
C PRO A 39 -25.71 -13.26 -0.71
N VAL A 40 -25.56 -12.83 0.54
CA VAL A 40 -25.92 -13.53 1.78
C VAL A 40 -25.26 -14.90 1.87
N ALA A 41 -23.98 -14.94 1.54
CA ALA A 41 -23.15 -16.14 1.58
C ALA A 41 -21.76 -15.77 2.08
N ALA A 42 -21.11 -16.68 2.79
CA ALA A 42 -19.77 -16.45 3.31
C ALA A 42 -18.80 -16.15 2.17
N GLU A 43 -17.99 -15.11 2.35
CA GLU A 43 -17.06 -14.69 1.32
C GLU A 43 -16.05 -15.80 0.98
N GLY A 44 -15.57 -15.82 -0.25
CA GLY A 44 -14.51 -16.76 -0.68
C GLY A 44 -14.97 -18.15 -1.14
N LEU A 45 -16.25 -18.53 -1.02
CA LEU A 45 -16.74 -19.84 -1.48
C LEU A 45 -16.62 -20.04 -3.01
N SER A 46 -16.45 -18.97 -3.80
CA SER A 46 -16.11 -19.07 -5.23
C SER A 46 -14.63 -19.32 -5.49
N ARG A 47 -13.77 -19.08 -4.50
CA ARG A 47 -12.31 -19.16 -4.62
C ARG A 47 -11.76 -20.46 -4.04
N ARG A 48 -12.32 -20.93 -2.93
CA ARG A 48 -11.82 -22.09 -2.16
C ARG A 48 -12.94 -22.93 -1.58
N GLY A 49 -12.67 -24.22 -1.37
CA GLY A 49 -13.58 -25.12 -0.67
C GLY A 49 -13.86 -24.63 0.75
N VAL A 50 -15.09 -24.74 1.24
CA VAL A 50 -15.44 -24.28 2.60
C VAL A 50 -14.67 -25.03 3.69
N GLY A 51 -14.39 -26.32 3.48
CA GLY A 51 -13.55 -27.12 4.37
C GLY A 51 -12.09 -26.68 4.36
N ASP A 52 -11.60 -26.23 3.20
CA ASP A 52 -10.27 -25.70 2.98
C ASP A 52 -10.07 -24.36 3.71
N ILE A 53 -11.05 -23.45 3.57
CA ILE A 53 -11.05 -22.17 4.30
C ILE A 53 -11.04 -22.43 5.82
N ALA A 54 -11.91 -23.32 6.32
CA ALA A 54 -11.96 -23.68 7.73
C ALA A 54 -10.65 -24.31 8.24
N ALA A 55 -10.00 -25.16 7.44
CA ALA A 55 -8.69 -25.72 7.77
C ALA A 55 -7.60 -24.64 7.83
N ARG A 56 -7.66 -23.63 6.95
CA ARG A 56 -6.71 -22.51 6.95
C ARG A 56 -6.86 -21.62 8.17
N VAL A 57 -8.09 -21.34 8.60
CA VAL A 57 -8.37 -20.61 9.86
C VAL A 57 -7.67 -21.32 11.03
N ALA A 58 -7.87 -22.63 11.16
CA ALA A 58 -7.20 -23.44 12.18
C ALA A 58 -5.66 -23.42 12.06
N ALA A 59 -5.14 -23.50 10.84
CA ALA A 59 -3.70 -23.49 10.58
C ALA A 59 -3.02 -22.14 10.90
N MET A 60 -3.77 -21.03 10.88
CA MET A 60 -3.29 -19.70 11.30
C MET A 60 -3.40 -19.48 12.82
N GLY A 61 -3.84 -20.49 13.57
CA GLY A 61 -3.89 -20.47 15.04
C GLY A 61 -5.17 -19.88 15.65
N PHE A 62 -6.15 -19.51 14.83
CA PHE A 62 -7.47 -19.06 15.30
C PHE A 62 -8.29 -20.24 15.81
N ASN A 63 -9.00 -20.05 16.93
CA ASN A 63 -9.86 -21.08 17.53
C ASN A 63 -11.36 -20.77 17.38
N CYS A 64 -11.71 -19.60 16.86
CA CYS A 64 -13.08 -19.20 16.58
C CYS A 64 -13.21 -18.34 15.31
N VAL A 65 -14.43 -18.25 14.80
CA VAL A 65 -14.86 -17.31 13.77
C VAL A 65 -16.10 -16.57 14.26
N ARG A 66 -16.10 -15.24 14.14
CA ARG A 66 -17.30 -14.41 14.28
C ARG A 66 -17.94 -14.30 12.89
N LEU A 67 -18.99 -15.08 12.65
CA LEU A 67 -19.63 -15.22 11.34
C LEU A 67 -20.85 -14.31 11.27
N THR A 68 -20.74 -13.32 10.39
CA THR A 68 -21.74 -12.25 10.26
C THR A 68 -22.97 -12.71 9.47
N TRP A 69 -24.16 -12.23 9.82
CA TRP A 69 -25.40 -12.52 9.10
C TRP A 69 -26.36 -11.32 9.11
N PRO A 70 -27.22 -11.15 8.08
CA PRO A 70 -28.22 -10.10 8.05
C PRO A 70 -29.55 -10.61 8.63
N THR A 71 -30.30 -9.77 9.35
CA THR A 71 -31.57 -10.14 9.99
C THR A 71 -32.56 -10.79 9.00
N TYR A 72 -32.66 -10.25 7.77
CA TYR A 72 -33.53 -10.79 6.74
C TYR A 72 -33.17 -12.21 6.27
N LEU A 73 -31.96 -12.72 6.52
CA LEU A 73 -31.66 -14.14 6.28
C LEU A 73 -32.53 -15.04 7.17
N ALA A 74 -32.85 -14.60 8.38
CA ALA A 74 -33.64 -15.37 9.34
C ALA A 74 -35.16 -15.12 9.22
N THR A 75 -35.58 -13.93 8.79
CA THR A 75 -36.99 -13.50 8.85
C THR A 75 -37.67 -13.41 7.47
N ASN A 76 -36.92 -13.15 6.39
CA ASN A 76 -37.48 -13.08 5.05
C ASN A 76 -37.39 -14.46 4.37
N ALA A 77 -38.51 -15.20 4.39
CA ALA A 77 -38.59 -16.55 3.82
C ALA A 77 -38.17 -16.62 2.34
N THR A 78 -38.50 -15.60 1.54
CA THR A 78 -38.11 -15.54 0.11
C THR A 78 -36.59 -15.43 -0.03
N LEU A 79 -35.94 -14.60 0.78
CA LEU A 79 -34.49 -14.48 0.78
C LEU A 79 -33.82 -15.75 1.32
N ALA A 80 -34.29 -16.28 2.45
CA ALA A 80 -33.73 -17.48 3.08
C ALA A 80 -33.79 -18.71 2.17
N SER A 81 -34.90 -18.86 1.44
CA SER A 81 -35.15 -19.97 0.50
C SER A 81 -34.46 -19.82 -0.85
N LEU A 82 -33.92 -18.63 -1.17
CA LEU A 82 -33.27 -18.37 -2.45
C LEU A 82 -32.04 -19.26 -2.61
N PRO A 83 -31.88 -20.01 -3.71
CA PRO A 83 -30.66 -20.77 -3.93
C PRO A 83 -29.45 -19.86 -4.15
N LEU A 84 -28.27 -20.24 -3.66
CA LEU A 84 -27.03 -19.46 -3.79
C LEU A 84 -26.74 -19.05 -5.24
N ARG A 85 -26.95 -19.96 -6.20
CA ARG A 85 -26.86 -19.68 -7.64
C ARG A 85 -27.65 -18.44 -8.00
N TRP A 86 -28.92 -18.39 -7.65
CA TRP A 86 -29.81 -17.30 -8.01
C TRP A 86 -29.45 -16.00 -7.28
N SER A 87 -28.97 -16.10 -6.04
CA SER A 87 -28.46 -14.94 -5.29
C SER A 87 -27.25 -14.30 -5.99
N LEU A 88 -26.35 -15.10 -6.56
CA LEU A 88 -25.19 -14.61 -7.32
C LEU A 88 -25.57 -14.15 -8.74
N GLU A 89 -26.42 -14.89 -9.46
CA GLU A 89 -26.80 -14.57 -10.85
C GLU A 89 -27.60 -13.28 -10.95
N ARG A 90 -28.52 -13.01 -10.00
CA ARG A 90 -29.29 -11.76 -9.97
C ARG A 90 -28.41 -10.52 -9.78
N LEU A 91 -27.23 -10.70 -9.19
CA LEU A 91 -26.21 -9.66 -8.98
C LEU A 91 -25.19 -9.60 -10.13
N GLY A 92 -25.40 -10.35 -11.23
CA GLY A 92 -24.50 -10.37 -12.38
C GLY A 92 -23.21 -11.19 -12.18
N MET A 93 -23.09 -11.95 -11.10
CA MET A 93 -21.83 -12.60 -10.67
C MET A 93 -21.60 -13.97 -11.32
N ARG A 94 -21.59 -14.03 -12.65
CA ARG A 94 -21.46 -15.30 -13.40
C ARG A 94 -20.14 -16.03 -13.11
N GLU A 95 -19.06 -15.28 -12.89
CA GLU A 95 -17.77 -15.86 -12.50
C GLU A 95 -17.81 -16.47 -11.10
N SER A 96 -18.45 -15.82 -10.13
CA SER A 96 -18.65 -16.38 -8.80
C SER A 96 -19.45 -17.67 -8.82
N VAL A 97 -20.51 -17.74 -9.64
CA VAL A 97 -21.29 -18.97 -9.85
C VAL A 97 -20.41 -20.08 -10.40
N ALA A 98 -19.57 -19.80 -11.39
CA ALA A 98 -18.63 -20.77 -11.93
C ALA A 98 -17.59 -21.20 -10.88
N GLY A 99 -17.07 -20.26 -10.09
CA GLY A 99 -16.13 -20.54 -9.01
C GLY A 99 -16.73 -21.41 -7.91
N VAL A 100 -17.96 -21.13 -7.47
CA VAL A 100 -18.67 -21.97 -6.48
C VAL A 100 -18.95 -23.35 -7.09
N ARG A 101 -19.32 -23.44 -8.37
CA ARG A 101 -19.52 -24.73 -9.04
C ARG A 101 -18.25 -25.60 -9.02
N VAL A 102 -17.08 -24.99 -9.14
CA VAL A 102 -15.79 -25.71 -9.09
C VAL A 102 -15.40 -26.06 -7.66
N ASN A 103 -15.46 -25.10 -6.75
CA ASN A 103 -14.87 -25.23 -5.42
C ASN A 103 -15.82 -25.79 -4.36
N ASN A 104 -17.13 -25.54 -4.52
CA ASN A 104 -18.19 -25.93 -3.58
C ASN A 104 -19.47 -26.34 -4.34
N PRO A 105 -19.42 -27.32 -5.26
CA PRO A 105 -20.56 -27.66 -6.13
C PRO A 105 -21.84 -27.98 -5.34
N GLY A 106 -21.71 -28.62 -4.18
CA GLY A 106 -22.84 -28.99 -3.33
C GLY A 106 -23.56 -27.82 -2.66
N LEU A 107 -22.99 -26.62 -2.64
CA LEU A 107 -23.61 -25.43 -2.03
C LEU A 107 -24.43 -24.62 -3.04
N LEU A 108 -24.20 -24.81 -4.34
CA LEU A 108 -24.65 -23.85 -5.36
C LEU A 108 -26.17 -23.78 -5.50
N ASP A 109 -26.85 -24.90 -5.30
CA ASP A 109 -28.31 -25.01 -5.42
C ASP A 109 -29.02 -25.15 -4.06
N LEU A 110 -28.28 -24.96 -2.96
CA LEU A 110 -28.87 -24.90 -1.62
C LEU A 110 -29.47 -23.51 -1.33
N PRO A 111 -30.58 -23.45 -0.58
CA PRO A 111 -31.06 -22.22 0.05
C PRO A 111 -29.96 -21.48 0.81
N LEU A 112 -29.97 -20.14 0.80
CA LEU A 112 -28.97 -19.32 1.49
C LEU A 112 -28.85 -19.68 2.99
N ILE A 113 -29.97 -20.00 3.65
CA ILE A 113 -29.93 -20.42 5.06
C ILE A 113 -29.21 -21.75 5.27
N ASP A 114 -29.36 -22.68 4.32
CA ASP A 114 -28.68 -23.98 4.36
C ASP A 114 -27.19 -23.82 4.03
N VAL A 115 -26.83 -22.90 3.13
CA VAL A 115 -25.42 -22.54 2.88
C VAL A 115 -24.76 -22.00 4.15
N PHE A 116 -25.45 -21.13 4.90
CA PHE A 116 -24.95 -20.63 6.18
C PHE A 116 -24.73 -21.77 7.21
N GLN A 117 -25.66 -22.73 7.30
CA GLN A 117 -25.51 -23.92 8.15
C GLN A 117 -24.33 -24.82 7.72
N GLU A 118 -24.09 -24.96 6.42
CA GLU A 118 -22.96 -25.74 5.90
C GLU A 118 -21.61 -25.09 6.21
N VAL A 119 -21.52 -23.75 6.18
CA VAL A 119 -20.33 -23.02 6.62
C VAL A 119 -20.07 -23.26 8.12
N VAL A 120 -21.09 -23.15 8.97
CA VAL A 120 -20.98 -23.46 10.41
C VAL A 120 -20.54 -24.91 10.64
N SER A 121 -21.06 -25.85 9.85
CA SER A 121 -20.70 -27.27 9.91
C SER A 121 -19.27 -27.54 9.46
N ALA A 122 -18.77 -26.82 8.45
CA ALA A 122 -17.38 -26.90 7.99
C ALA A 122 -16.39 -26.42 9.05
N LEU A 123 -16.73 -25.33 9.75
CA LEU A 123 -15.97 -24.83 10.91
C LEU A 123 -15.99 -25.87 12.05
N ALA A 124 -17.13 -26.51 12.32
CA ALA A 124 -17.26 -27.57 13.31
C ALA A 124 -16.31 -28.75 13.04
N ARG A 125 -16.23 -29.20 11.77
CA ARG A 125 -15.35 -30.30 11.34
C ARG A 125 -13.86 -30.01 11.59
N ASN A 126 -13.48 -28.73 11.67
CA ASN A 126 -12.12 -28.28 11.96
C ASN A 126 -11.92 -27.85 13.42
N ASN A 127 -12.87 -28.12 14.32
CA ASN A 127 -12.87 -27.70 15.72
C ASN A 127 -12.80 -26.18 15.92
N ILE A 128 -13.36 -25.41 15.00
CA ILE A 128 -13.46 -23.95 15.11
C ILE A 128 -14.82 -23.59 15.73
N MET A 129 -14.77 -22.81 16.81
CA MET A 129 -15.97 -22.27 17.45
C MET A 129 -16.56 -21.15 16.60
N VAL A 130 -17.86 -20.92 16.72
CA VAL A 130 -18.59 -19.90 15.96
C VAL A 130 -19.31 -18.97 16.91
N ILE A 131 -19.10 -17.68 16.69
CA ILE A 131 -19.93 -16.61 17.24
C ILE A 131 -20.80 -16.11 16.10
N LEU A 132 -22.11 -16.16 16.26
CA LEU A 132 -23.04 -15.62 15.25
C LEU A 132 -23.17 -14.12 15.49
N ASP A 133 -22.97 -13.32 14.45
CA ASP A 133 -22.98 -11.87 14.58
C ASP A 133 -24.04 -11.22 13.69
N ASN A 134 -25.04 -10.59 14.31
CA ASN A 134 -26.06 -9.87 13.57
C ASN A 134 -25.52 -8.52 13.10
N GLN A 135 -24.96 -8.47 11.88
CA GLN A 135 -24.30 -7.25 11.41
C GLN A 135 -25.31 -6.16 11.03
N MET A 136 -26.31 -6.51 10.23
CA MET A 136 -27.26 -5.58 9.62
C MET A 136 -28.66 -6.22 9.48
N THR A 137 -29.66 -5.43 9.09
CA THR A 137 -30.98 -6.01 8.76
C THR A 137 -31.06 -6.40 7.30
N THR A 138 -30.81 -5.42 6.42
CA THR A 138 -30.78 -5.62 4.98
C THR A 138 -29.39 -6.10 4.55
N PRO A 139 -29.26 -7.10 3.66
CA PRO A 139 -27.96 -7.49 3.13
C PRO A 139 -27.24 -6.31 2.45
N GLY A 140 -25.96 -6.11 2.77
CA GLY A 140 -25.15 -5.05 2.17
C GLY A 140 -24.00 -4.60 3.07
N TRP A 141 -23.23 -3.62 2.57
CA TRP A 141 -22.12 -3.02 3.31
C TRP A 141 -22.61 -2.04 4.38
N CYS A 142 -21.92 -2.07 5.52
CA CYS A 142 -22.03 -1.13 6.63
C CYS A 142 -20.68 -0.38 6.73
N CYS A 143 -20.47 0.75 7.38
CA CYS A 143 -21.24 1.26 8.49
C CYS A 143 -21.14 2.79 8.44
N SER A 144 -22.21 3.46 8.00
CA SER A 144 -22.29 4.93 8.03
C SER A 144 -23.30 5.37 9.08
N THR A 145 -23.31 6.65 9.45
CA THR A 145 -24.35 7.19 10.36
C THR A 145 -25.70 7.37 9.67
N THR A 146 -25.81 7.08 8.36
CA THR A 146 -26.97 7.40 7.52
C THR A 146 -27.45 6.24 6.64
N ASP A 147 -26.89 5.03 6.82
CA ASP A 147 -27.29 3.83 6.06
C ASP A 147 -28.69 3.29 6.44
N GLY A 148 -29.31 3.87 7.48
CA GLY A 148 -30.63 3.48 7.96
C GLY A 148 -30.67 2.09 8.61
N ASN A 149 -29.53 1.56 9.07
CA ASN A 149 -29.40 0.32 9.82
C ASN A 149 -28.68 0.50 11.18
N GLY A 150 -28.29 1.73 11.53
CA GLY A 150 -27.39 2.02 12.64
C GLY A 150 -28.03 1.93 14.04
N PHE A 151 -29.33 2.22 14.18
CA PHE A 151 -30.00 2.18 15.49
C PHE A 151 -31.45 1.71 15.41
N PHE A 152 -31.99 1.28 16.57
CA PHE A 152 -33.38 0.85 16.71
C PHE A 152 -34.35 1.91 16.19
N GLY A 153 -35.24 1.51 15.28
CA GLY A 153 -36.23 2.37 14.65
C GLY A 153 -35.74 3.09 13.38
N ASP A 154 -34.48 2.90 12.97
CA ASP A 154 -34.03 3.34 11.66
C ASP A 154 -34.84 2.67 10.54
N LYS A 155 -34.78 3.28 9.33
CA LYS A 155 -35.55 2.86 8.14
C LYS A 155 -35.56 1.34 7.91
N TYR A 156 -34.44 0.67 8.17
CA TYR A 156 -34.28 -0.76 7.97
C TYR A 156 -34.06 -1.52 9.29
N PHE A 157 -34.15 -0.90 10.46
CA PHE A 157 -33.90 -1.57 11.74
C PHE A 157 -35.13 -1.52 12.66
N ASP A 158 -36.11 -2.36 12.35
CA ASP A 158 -37.26 -2.63 13.21
C ASP A 158 -36.86 -3.56 14.38
N PRO A 159 -37.03 -3.14 15.65
CA PRO A 159 -36.73 -3.98 16.81
C PRO A 159 -37.51 -5.29 16.86
N GLU A 160 -38.78 -5.34 16.41
CA GLU A 160 -39.56 -6.58 16.47
C GLU A 160 -39.04 -7.61 15.46
N GLU A 161 -38.73 -7.16 14.25
CA GLU A 161 -38.12 -7.98 13.20
C GLU A 161 -36.75 -8.52 13.65
N TRP A 162 -35.93 -7.67 14.26
CA TRP A 162 -34.64 -8.06 14.82
C TRP A 162 -34.77 -9.10 15.94
N LEU A 163 -35.69 -8.91 16.90
CA LEU A 163 -35.96 -9.89 17.96
C LEU A 163 -36.41 -11.25 17.39
N ASN A 164 -37.22 -11.24 16.32
CA ASN A 164 -37.63 -12.48 15.64
C ASN A 164 -36.44 -13.16 14.94
N GLY A 165 -35.58 -12.39 14.29
CA GLY A 165 -34.34 -12.90 13.67
C GLY A 165 -33.41 -13.55 14.70
N LEU A 166 -33.18 -12.89 15.84
CA LEU A 166 -32.36 -13.41 16.94
C LEU A 166 -32.90 -14.73 17.49
N LYS A 167 -34.21 -14.82 17.80
CA LYS A 167 -34.84 -16.06 18.27
C LYS A 167 -34.72 -17.19 17.26
N THR A 168 -34.87 -16.87 15.98
CA THR A 168 -34.80 -17.85 14.89
C THR A 168 -33.40 -18.43 14.78
N MET A 169 -32.36 -17.59 14.73
CA MET A 169 -30.96 -18.05 14.68
C MET A 169 -30.55 -18.81 15.95
N ALA A 170 -30.95 -18.33 17.13
CA ALA A 170 -30.68 -19.01 18.40
C ALA A 170 -31.30 -20.41 18.44
N THR A 171 -32.57 -20.53 18.02
CA THR A 171 -33.29 -21.80 17.96
C THR A 171 -32.65 -22.76 16.95
N MET A 172 -32.28 -22.26 15.77
CA MET A 172 -31.67 -23.03 14.69
C MET A 172 -30.37 -23.70 15.14
N PHE A 173 -29.51 -22.99 15.86
CA PHE A 173 -28.20 -23.49 16.28
C PHE A 173 -28.17 -24.08 17.70
N ARG A 174 -29.32 -24.25 18.37
CA ARG A 174 -29.41 -24.79 19.74
C ARG A 174 -28.73 -26.15 19.93
N LYS A 175 -28.73 -27.00 18.90
CA LYS A 175 -28.09 -28.33 18.95
C LYS A 175 -26.68 -28.35 18.37
N THR A 176 -26.20 -27.23 17.84
CA THR A 176 -24.93 -27.12 17.13
C THR A 176 -23.82 -26.70 18.10
N LYS A 177 -23.07 -27.68 18.60
CA LYS A 177 -22.17 -27.50 19.74
C LYS A 177 -20.97 -26.59 19.51
N ASN A 178 -20.56 -26.34 18.26
CA ASN A 178 -19.50 -25.39 17.96
C ASN A 178 -19.99 -23.94 17.89
N VAL A 179 -21.31 -23.67 17.88
CA VAL A 179 -21.83 -22.31 18.07
C VAL A 179 -21.80 -22.01 19.56
N VAL A 180 -20.93 -21.10 19.97
CA VAL A 180 -20.61 -20.81 21.38
C VAL A 180 -21.09 -19.43 21.83
N GLY A 181 -21.41 -18.53 20.90
CA GLY A 181 -21.84 -17.17 21.21
C GLY A 181 -22.73 -16.57 20.13
N MET A 182 -23.49 -15.54 20.51
CA MET A 182 -24.25 -14.69 19.60
C MET A 182 -24.03 -13.22 19.99
N SER A 183 -23.45 -12.44 19.08
CA SER A 183 -23.50 -10.98 19.16
C SER A 183 -24.85 -10.48 18.65
N LEU A 184 -25.48 -9.63 19.47
CA LEU A 184 -26.86 -9.22 19.25
C LEU A 184 -27.00 -8.22 18.12
N ARG A 185 -26.07 -7.27 17.95
CA ARG A 185 -26.10 -6.28 16.87
C ARG A 185 -24.78 -5.52 16.72
N ASN A 186 -24.16 -5.57 15.54
CA ASN A 186 -22.92 -4.84 15.27
C ASN A 186 -23.12 -3.31 15.18
N GLU A 187 -22.28 -2.55 15.89
CA GLU A 187 -22.04 -1.11 15.75
C GLU A 187 -23.28 -0.22 15.88
N LEU A 188 -23.97 -0.25 17.02
CA LEU A 188 -25.09 0.67 17.26
C LEU A 188 -24.62 2.14 17.22
N ARG A 189 -25.22 2.94 16.34
CA ARG A 189 -24.72 4.27 15.95
C ARG A 189 -25.79 5.16 15.32
N GLY A 190 -25.43 6.42 15.06
CA GLY A 190 -26.24 7.34 14.27
C GLY A 190 -27.06 8.33 15.12
N PRO A 191 -27.78 9.24 14.46
CA PRO A 191 -28.40 10.40 15.11
C PRO A 191 -29.56 10.04 16.07
N TYR A 192 -30.12 8.83 15.97
CA TYR A 192 -31.19 8.35 16.84
C TYR A 192 -30.70 7.52 18.04
N ALA A 193 -29.39 7.40 18.23
CA ALA A 193 -28.81 6.65 19.33
C ALA A 193 -29.34 7.14 20.69
N ASN A 194 -29.93 6.21 21.44
CA ASN A 194 -30.61 6.50 22.71
C ASN A 194 -30.32 5.41 23.74
N VAL A 195 -29.69 5.79 24.85
CA VAL A 195 -29.28 4.86 25.91
C VAL A 195 -30.49 4.11 26.53
N SER A 196 -31.62 4.78 26.72
CA SER A 196 -32.81 4.14 27.28
C SER A 196 -33.38 3.06 26.35
N LEU A 197 -33.37 3.30 25.04
CA LEU A 197 -33.76 2.31 24.05
C LEU A 197 -32.73 1.18 23.94
N TRP A 198 -31.44 1.48 24.09
CA TRP A 198 -30.39 0.46 24.19
C TRP A 198 -30.68 -0.49 25.36
N TYR A 199 -30.92 0.02 26.58
CA TYR A 199 -31.22 -0.83 27.74
C TYR A 199 -32.45 -1.70 27.53
N ARG A 200 -33.49 -1.14 26.93
CA ARG A 200 -34.72 -1.86 26.65
C ARG A 200 -34.48 -2.99 25.66
N TYR A 201 -34.00 -2.67 24.45
CA TYR A 201 -33.94 -3.64 23.37
C TYR A 201 -32.77 -4.62 23.52
N MET A 202 -31.62 -4.22 24.05
CA MET A 202 -30.54 -5.15 24.35
C MET A 202 -30.92 -6.14 25.45
N LYS A 203 -31.71 -5.71 26.45
CA LYS A 203 -32.32 -6.62 27.43
C LYS A 203 -33.29 -7.59 26.76
N GLU A 204 -34.25 -7.08 25.98
CA GLU A 204 -35.25 -7.93 25.30
C GLU A 204 -34.57 -8.95 24.37
N GLY A 205 -33.54 -8.54 23.61
CA GLY A 205 -32.76 -9.40 22.73
C GLY A 205 -31.94 -10.45 23.49
N ALA A 206 -31.30 -10.06 24.60
CA ALA A 206 -30.53 -10.97 25.43
C ALA A 206 -31.39 -12.07 26.05
N GLU A 207 -32.54 -11.69 26.63
CA GLU A 207 -33.51 -12.63 27.19
C GLU A 207 -34.08 -13.56 26.12
N ALA A 208 -34.35 -13.03 24.92
CA ALA A 208 -34.85 -13.80 23.80
C ALA A 208 -33.84 -14.86 23.32
N VAL A 209 -32.57 -14.50 23.16
CA VAL A 209 -31.51 -15.43 22.76
C VAL A 209 -31.28 -16.48 23.85
N HIS A 210 -31.16 -16.08 25.11
CA HIS A 210 -30.91 -17.02 26.20
C HIS A 210 -32.06 -18.01 26.40
N THR A 211 -33.31 -17.54 26.27
CA THR A 211 -34.49 -18.41 26.34
C THR A 211 -34.50 -19.43 25.20
N ALA A 212 -34.17 -19.01 23.98
CA ALA A 212 -34.14 -19.89 22.81
C ALA A 212 -32.95 -20.86 22.85
N ASN A 213 -31.79 -20.41 23.33
CA ASN A 213 -30.56 -21.17 23.39
C ASN A 213 -29.71 -20.78 24.63
N PRO A 214 -29.88 -21.47 25.76
CA PRO A 214 -29.15 -21.15 26.99
C PRO A 214 -27.68 -21.60 26.98
N ASP A 215 -27.25 -22.37 25.96
CA ASP A 215 -25.89 -22.89 25.88
C ASP A 215 -24.88 -21.83 25.42
N VAL A 216 -25.31 -20.83 24.63
CA VAL A 216 -24.44 -19.81 24.02
C VAL A 216 -24.16 -18.62 24.95
N LEU A 217 -23.01 -17.98 24.75
CA LEU A 217 -22.72 -16.64 25.25
C LEU A 217 -23.61 -15.61 24.55
N VAL A 218 -24.09 -14.62 25.29
CA VAL A 218 -24.87 -13.49 24.77
C VAL A 218 -23.98 -12.26 24.84
N ILE A 219 -23.62 -11.71 23.68
CA ILE A 219 -22.64 -10.64 23.54
C ILE A 219 -23.36 -9.32 23.23
N LEU A 220 -23.17 -8.31 24.08
CA LEU A 220 -23.80 -6.99 23.96
C LEU A 220 -22.83 -5.93 23.46
N SER A 221 -23.21 -5.30 22.36
CA SER A 221 -22.46 -4.25 21.67
C SER A 221 -22.70 -2.87 22.29
N GLY A 222 -21.75 -1.97 22.09
CA GLY A 222 -21.73 -0.63 22.66
C GLY A 222 -22.53 0.40 21.85
N LEU A 223 -22.20 1.67 22.04
CA LEU A 223 -22.65 2.78 21.21
C LEU A 223 -21.46 3.39 20.46
N GLU A 224 -21.75 4.31 19.54
CA GLU A 224 -20.74 5.01 18.73
C GLU A 224 -19.86 4.03 17.94
N PHE A 225 -20.48 3.13 17.16
CA PHE A 225 -19.76 2.07 16.44
C PHE A 225 -19.02 1.14 17.39
N ASP A 226 -19.67 0.76 18.49
CA ASP A 226 -19.11 -0.06 19.58
C ASP A 226 -17.83 0.48 20.20
N ASN A 227 -17.51 1.76 20.00
CA ASN A 227 -16.33 2.36 20.60
C ASN A 227 -16.52 2.61 22.10
N THR A 228 -17.76 2.71 22.62
CA THR A 228 -18.03 3.05 24.02
C THR A 228 -19.13 2.24 24.71
N LEU A 229 -18.84 1.85 25.96
CA LEU A 229 -19.72 1.21 26.94
C LEU A 229 -19.80 2.01 28.25
N ASN A 230 -19.24 3.23 28.30
CA ASN A 230 -19.18 4.05 29.51
C ASN A 230 -20.56 4.36 30.13
N PHE A 231 -21.63 4.37 29.33
CA PHE A 231 -23.01 4.57 29.79
C PHE A 231 -23.57 3.39 30.62
N VAL A 232 -22.86 2.25 30.66
CA VAL A 232 -23.17 1.09 31.50
C VAL A 232 -22.69 1.26 32.94
N VAL A 233 -21.65 2.09 33.16
CA VAL A 233 -21.12 2.38 34.51
C VAL A 233 -22.20 2.87 35.48
N PRO A 234 -23.03 3.88 35.16
CA PRO A 234 -24.02 4.39 36.11
C PRO A 234 -25.19 3.42 36.35
N ASN A 235 -25.49 2.51 35.42
CA ASN A 235 -26.66 1.63 35.49
C ASN A 235 -26.34 0.25 34.88
N GLN A 236 -26.08 -0.77 35.69
CA GLN A 236 -25.86 -2.11 35.14
C GLN A 236 -27.14 -2.66 34.49
N ILE A 237 -26.99 -3.38 33.37
CA ILE A 237 -28.11 -4.06 32.72
C ILE A 237 -28.62 -5.21 33.60
N HIS A 238 -29.93 -5.27 33.80
CA HIS A 238 -30.57 -6.31 34.61
C HIS A 238 -31.21 -7.40 33.73
N LEU A 239 -30.57 -8.57 33.71
CA LEU A 239 -30.99 -9.78 33.00
C LEU A 239 -31.33 -10.90 33.98
N SER A 240 -32.15 -11.87 33.55
CA SER A 240 -32.46 -13.09 34.30
C SER A 240 -31.26 -14.03 34.46
N PHE A 241 -30.19 -13.79 33.70
CA PHE A 241 -28.95 -14.54 33.70
C PHE A 241 -27.75 -13.59 33.59
N THR A 242 -26.62 -13.97 34.18
CA THR A 242 -25.36 -13.20 34.06
C THR A 242 -24.16 -14.09 33.71
N GLY A 243 -24.19 -15.39 34.05
CA GLY A 243 -23.11 -16.34 33.76
C GLY A 243 -22.91 -16.71 32.27
N LYS A 244 -23.62 -16.02 31.37
CA LYS A 244 -23.48 -16.14 29.90
C LYS A 244 -23.29 -14.77 29.22
N LEU A 245 -23.24 -13.69 29.98
CA LEU A 245 -23.18 -12.33 29.46
C LEU A 245 -21.73 -11.93 29.16
N VAL A 246 -21.52 -11.32 27.99
CA VAL A 246 -20.24 -10.73 27.56
C VAL A 246 -20.56 -9.35 26.95
N PHE A 247 -19.67 -8.37 27.14
CA PHE A 247 -19.74 -7.10 26.42
C PHE A 247 -18.74 -7.08 25.27
N GLU A 248 -19.02 -6.33 24.20
CA GLU A 248 -18.07 -6.16 23.11
C GLU A 248 -17.71 -4.70 22.80
N GLN A 249 -16.47 -4.49 22.35
CA GLN A 249 -15.92 -3.19 22.01
C GLN A 249 -15.11 -3.28 20.70
N HIS A 250 -15.22 -2.26 19.86
CA HIS A 250 -14.42 -2.13 18.64
C HIS A 250 -13.31 -1.12 18.83
N TRP A 251 -12.15 -1.36 18.21
CA TRP A 251 -11.08 -0.37 18.21
C TRP A 251 -10.14 -0.49 17.00
N TYR A 252 -9.96 0.61 16.28
CA TYR A 252 -9.10 0.72 15.10
C TYR A 252 -8.13 1.89 15.24
N GLY A 253 -7.12 1.96 14.35
CA GLY A 253 -6.14 3.07 14.33
C GLY A 253 -6.75 4.44 14.01
N PHE A 254 -8.02 4.48 13.61
CA PHE A 254 -8.78 5.70 13.39
C PHE A 254 -9.87 5.96 14.47
N SER A 255 -10.07 5.04 15.44
CA SER A 255 -11.09 5.20 16.50
C SER A 255 -10.83 6.42 17.40
N ASP A 256 -9.60 6.92 17.46
CA ASP A 256 -9.18 8.09 18.25
C ASP A 256 -8.98 9.37 17.41
N GLY A 257 -9.43 9.38 16.15
CA GLY A 257 -9.36 10.57 15.29
C GLY A 257 -8.04 10.75 14.52
N GLY A 258 -7.22 9.70 14.40
CA GLY A 258 -6.12 9.63 13.41
C GLY A 258 -4.80 10.28 13.84
N ASN A 259 -4.54 10.41 15.13
CA ASN A 259 -3.33 11.08 15.65
C ASN A 259 -2.03 10.28 15.45
N TRP A 260 -2.14 8.99 15.12
CA TRP A 260 -1.02 8.06 14.98
C TRP A 260 -0.01 8.47 13.89
N GLU A 261 -0.40 9.25 12.88
CA GLU A 261 0.48 9.62 11.76
C GLU A 261 1.25 10.94 11.95
N SER A 262 0.70 11.86 12.74
CA SER A 262 1.15 13.25 12.82
C SER A 262 1.74 13.64 14.17
N GLN A 263 1.57 12.79 15.20
CA GLN A 263 2.03 13.04 16.55
C GLN A 263 3.04 11.99 17.01
N ASN A 264 3.71 12.29 18.13
CA ASN A 264 4.64 11.37 18.75
C ASN A 264 3.93 10.08 19.17
N GLN A 265 4.41 8.94 18.67
CA GLN A 265 3.74 7.64 18.84
C GLN A 265 3.60 7.21 20.31
N ASN A 266 4.55 7.60 21.18
CA ASN A 266 4.49 7.29 22.61
C ASN A 266 3.40 8.10 23.33
N ASP A 267 3.25 9.37 22.99
CA ASP A 267 2.21 10.24 23.54
C ASP A 267 0.82 9.79 23.09
N VAL A 268 0.66 9.46 21.80
CA VAL A 268 -0.60 8.94 21.25
C VAL A 268 -0.99 7.62 21.90
N CYS A 269 -0.05 6.68 22.06
CA CYS A 269 -0.36 5.41 22.73
C CYS A 269 -0.81 5.61 24.18
N GLY A 270 -0.16 6.50 24.94
CA GLY A 270 -0.61 6.83 26.31
C GLY A 270 -2.05 7.37 26.35
N MET A 271 -2.39 8.27 25.43
CA MET A 271 -3.75 8.82 25.27
C MET A 271 -4.77 7.73 24.93
N VAL A 272 -4.48 6.91 23.92
CA VAL A 272 -5.40 5.89 23.41
C VAL A 272 -5.64 4.79 24.43
N VAL A 273 -4.62 4.33 25.14
CA VAL A 273 -4.78 3.39 26.25
C VAL A 273 -5.73 3.96 27.31
N GLY A 274 -5.64 5.26 27.60
CA GLY A 274 -6.59 5.97 28.46
C GLY A 274 -8.03 5.93 27.95
N PHE A 275 -8.23 6.15 26.64
CA PHE A 275 -9.56 6.10 26.03
C PHE A 275 -10.16 4.69 26.06
N ILE A 276 -9.42 3.67 25.66
CA ILE A 276 -9.89 2.27 25.67
C ILE A 276 -10.28 1.88 27.11
N LYS A 277 -9.48 2.29 28.11
CA LYS A 277 -9.79 2.04 29.53
C LYS A 277 -11.10 2.68 29.98
N ASN A 278 -11.28 3.96 29.67
CA ASN A 278 -12.47 4.71 30.08
C ASN A 278 -13.73 4.32 29.31
N LYS A 279 -13.58 3.78 28.10
CA LYS A 279 -14.70 3.41 27.23
C LYS A 279 -15.14 1.96 27.36
N GLY A 280 -14.27 1.01 27.74
CA GLY A 280 -14.67 -0.40 27.88
C GLY A 280 -13.87 -1.24 28.87
N LEU A 281 -12.53 -1.14 28.93
CA LEU A 281 -11.72 -2.08 29.78
C LEU A 281 -12.03 -1.99 31.27
N PHE A 282 -12.68 -0.92 31.75
CA PHE A 282 -13.15 -0.85 33.14
C PHE A 282 -14.05 -2.04 33.52
N LEU A 283 -14.74 -2.66 32.56
CA LEU A 283 -15.62 -3.83 32.80
C LEU A 283 -14.85 -5.03 33.35
N LEU A 284 -13.61 -5.25 32.91
CA LEU A 284 -12.76 -6.32 33.42
C LEU A 284 -12.49 -6.15 34.92
N GLN A 285 -12.28 -4.91 35.38
CA GLN A 285 -12.08 -4.60 36.79
C GLN A 285 -13.36 -4.79 37.62
N GLN A 286 -14.53 -4.67 36.98
CA GLN A 286 -15.83 -4.94 37.60
C GLN A 286 -16.22 -6.43 37.56
N GLY A 287 -15.37 -7.29 36.98
CA GLY A 287 -15.60 -8.73 36.87
C GLY A 287 -16.49 -9.15 35.70
N TRP A 288 -16.73 -8.26 34.73
CA TRP A 288 -17.48 -8.57 33.51
C TRP A 288 -16.52 -8.93 32.36
N PRO A 289 -16.79 -10.02 31.61
CA PRO A 289 -16.02 -10.33 30.41
C PRO A 289 -16.18 -9.26 29.33
N LEU A 290 -15.07 -8.90 28.68
CA LEU A 290 -15.04 -7.97 27.55
C LEU A 290 -14.35 -8.62 26.36
N PHE A 291 -15.02 -8.62 25.23
CA PHE A 291 -14.56 -9.16 23.95
C PHE A 291 -14.27 -8.01 22.98
N PHE A 292 -13.03 -7.88 22.51
CA PHE A 292 -12.74 -6.96 21.42
C PHE A 292 -13.15 -7.59 20.10
N SER A 293 -14.45 -7.49 19.78
CA SER A 293 -15.08 -8.17 18.66
C SER A 293 -14.60 -7.67 17.30
N GLU A 294 -14.03 -6.47 17.24
CA GLU A 294 -13.33 -5.98 16.06
C GLU A 294 -12.13 -5.10 16.42
N PHE A 295 -10.97 -5.48 15.90
CA PHE A 295 -9.87 -4.58 15.65
C PHE A 295 -9.28 -4.93 14.29
N GLY A 296 -8.57 -3.99 13.68
CA GLY A 296 -7.98 -4.22 12.37
C GLY A 296 -6.96 -3.16 12.03
N PHE A 297 -6.21 -3.45 10.98
CA PHE A 297 -5.22 -2.57 10.39
C PHE A 297 -5.07 -2.98 8.93
N ASP A 298 -4.61 -2.08 8.07
CA ASP A 298 -4.27 -2.43 6.68
C ASP A 298 -3.18 -3.51 6.68
N MET A 299 -3.53 -4.77 6.31
CA MET A 299 -2.74 -6.01 6.52
C MET A 299 -1.62 -6.18 5.52
N SER A 300 -0.86 -5.14 5.46
CA SER A 300 -0.24 -4.73 4.25
C SER A 300 1.04 -4.06 4.74
N GLY A 301 0.90 -3.12 5.67
CA GLY A 301 1.94 -2.37 6.34
C GLY A 301 2.07 -0.94 5.83
N THR A 302 1.18 -0.46 4.96
CA THR A 302 1.35 0.83 4.23
C THR A 302 0.95 1.97 5.12
N HIS A 303 -0.14 1.72 5.81
CA HIS A 303 -0.85 2.67 6.60
C HIS A 303 -0.07 2.92 7.88
N THR A 304 0.58 4.08 7.93
CA THR A 304 1.51 4.42 9.02
C THR A 304 0.76 4.50 10.35
N GLY A 305 -0.45 5.07 10.35
CA GLY A 305 -1.28 5.18 11.55
C GLY A 305 -1.65 3.82 12.14
N ASP A 306 -2.24 2.97 11.32
CA ASP A 306 -2.59 1.59 11.61
C ASP A 306 -1.41 0.73 12.11
N ASN A 307 -0.23 0.83 11.48
CA ASN A 307 0.96 0.13 11.96
C ASN A 307 1.40 0.58 13.36
N ARG A 308 1.42 1.91 13.58
CA ARG A 308 1.82 2.50 14.85
C ARG A 308 0.83 2.19 15.97
N TYR A 309 -0.47 2.19 15.63
CA TYR A 309 -1.58 1.78 16.49
C TYR A 309 -1.47 0.31 16.89
N LEU A 310 -1.24 -0.58 15.92
CA LEU A 310 -1.25 -2.03 16.13
C LEU A 310 -0.26 -2.45 17.22
N THR A 311 0.95 -1.88 17.23
CA THR A 311 1.94 -2.17 18.27
C THR A 311 1.45 -1.78 19.67
N CYS A 312 0.77 -0.64 19.80
CA CYS A 312 0.16 -0.22 21.05
C CYS A 312 -0.98 -1.17 21.47
N PHE A 313 -1.91 -1.50 20.55
CA PHE A 313 -3.05 -2.37 20.85
C PHE A 313 -2.61 -3.78 21.28
N LEU A 314 -1.64 -4.39 20.59
CA LEU A 314 -1.13 -5.73 20.95
C LEU A 314 -0.49 -5.75 22.34
N SER A 315 0.08 -4.62 22.80
CA SER A 315 0.59 -4.51 24.17
C SER A 315 -0.54 -4.53 25.21
N VAL A 316 -1.68 -3.90 24.91
CA VAL A 316 -2.88 -3.90 25.78
C VAL A 316 -3.54 -5.27 25.78
N ALA A 317 -3.66 -5.90 24.61
CA ALA A 317 -4.21 -7.25 24.48
C ALA A 317 -3.40 -8.27 25.29
N ALA A 318 -2.07 -8.16 25.29
CA ALA A 318 -1.20 -9.00 26.11
C ALA A 318 -1.32 -8.70 27.62
N GLU A 319 -1.29 -7.41 28.00
CA GLU A 319 -1.36 -6.99 29.42
C GLU A 319 -2.68 -7.39 30.08
N MET A 320 -3.79 -7.25 29.35
CA MET A 320 -5.13 -7.50 29.87
C MET A 320 -5.62 -8.93 29.60
N ASP A 321 -4.87 -9.73 28.84
CA ASP A 321 -5.22 -11.09 28.37
C ASP A 321 -6.61 -11.13 27.71
N LEU A 322 -6.80 -10.26 26.71
CA LEU A 322 -8.11 -10.01 26.09
C LEU A 322 -8.57 -11.18 25.21
N ASP A 323 -9.89 -11.39 25.20
CA ASP A 323 -10.59 -12.08 24.12
C ASP A 323 -10.77 -11.12 22.94
N TRP A 324 -10.52 -11.56 21.71
CA TRP A 324 -10.49 -10.67 20.55
C TRP A 324 -10.88 -11.34 19.23
N ALA A 325 -11.32 -10.52 18.28
CA ALA A 325 -11.57 -10.92 16.90
C ALA A 325 -11.02 -9.86 15.93
N ILE A 326 -10.18 -10.31 15.00
CA ILE A 326 -9.60 -9.45 13.98
C ILE A 326 -10.59 -9.27 12.80
N TRP A 327 -10.82 -8.03 12.40
CA TRP A 327 -11.45 -7.70 11.13
C TRP A 327 -10.35 -7.62 10.04
N ALA A 328 -10.33 -8.50 9.04
CA ALA A 328 -11.26 -9.61 8.77
C ALA A 328 -10.59 -10.87 8.22
N LEU A 329 -11.32 -11.99 8.12
CA LEU A 329 -10.83 -13.23 7.50
C LEU A 329 -10.75 -13.11 5.98
N GLN A 330 -11.79 -12.55 5.35
CA GLN A 330 -11.89 -12.50 3.91
C GLN A 330 -10.79 -11.64 3.30
N GLY A 331 -10.13 -12.17 2.27
CA GLY A 331 -9.21 -11.39 1.45
C GLY A 331 -9.87 -10.68 0.28
N SER A 332 -11.08 -11.11 -0.10
CA SER A 332 -11.88 -10.44 -1.12
C SER A 332 -13.37 -10.67 -0.90
N TYR A 333 -14.19 -9.77 -1.44
CA TYR A 333 -15.65 -9.87 -1.42
C TYR A 333 -16.21 -10.29 -2.78
N TYR A 334 -17.35 -10.98 -2.81
CA TYR A 334 -18.16 -11.16 -4.00
C TYR A 334 -18.53 -9.82 -4.62
N ILE A 335 -19.07 -8.93 -3.79
CA ILE A 335 -19.38 -7.55 -4.08
C ILE A 335 -19.25 -6.76 -2.79
N ARG A 336 -18.75 -5.54 -2.88
CA ARG A 336 -18.80 -4.55 -1.81
C ARG A 336 -19.05 -3.20 -2.46
N GLU A 337 -20.14 -2.54 -2.08
CA GLU A 337 -20.50 -1.21 -2.59
C GLU A 337 -20.53 -1.11 -4.13
N GLY A 338 -21.04 -2.15 -4.80
CA GLY A 338 -21.11 -2.20 -6.27
C GLY A 338 -19.84 -2.71 -6.97
N THR A 339 -18.72 -2.84 -6.25
CA THR A 339 -17.47 -3.40 -6.77
C THR A 339 -17.44 -4.91 -6.65
N LEU A 340 -17.42 -5.61 -7.78
CA LEU A 340 -17.21 -7.05 -7.81
C LEU A 340 -15.77 -7.41 -7.44
N ALA A 341 -15.60 -8.53 -6.74
CA ALA A 341 -14.28 -9.04 -6.37
C ALA A 341 -13.42 -8.00 -5.62
N TYR A 342 -14.03 -7.16 -4.77
CA TYR A 342 -13.35 -6.11 -4.01
C TYR A 342 -12.23 -6.74 -3.15
N ASP A 343 -11.03 -6.15 -3.19
CA ASP A 343 -9.88 -6.60 -2.39
C ASP A 343 -9.96 -6.06 -0.96
N GLU A 344 -10.04 -6.96 0.03
CA GLU A 344 -10.11 -6.59 1.44
C GLU A 344 -8.71 -6.48 2.01
N SER A 345 -8.18 -5.25 2.06
CA SER A 345 -6.83 -4.98 2.53
C SER A 345 -6.66 -5.19 4.04
N TYR A 346 -7.74 -5.16 4.83
CA TYR A 346 -7.77 -5.57 6.24
C TYR A 346 -7.92 -7.09 6.40
N GLY A 347 -7.94 -7.84 5.29
CA GLY A 347 -8.14 -9.28 5.25
C GLY A 347 -6.91 -10.08 5.64
N LEU A 348 -7.06 -11.04 6.56
CA LEU A 348 -6.06 -12.04 6.94
C LEU A 348 -5.60 -12.86 5.75
N LEU A 349 -6.51 -13.16 4.82
CA LEU A 349 -6.21 -13.88 3.59
C LEU A 349 -5.93 -12.89 2.45
N SER A 350 -5.10 -13.32 1.50
CA SER A 350 -4.91 -12.61 0.23
C SER A 350 -6.19 -12.60 -0.61
N TRP A 351 -6.27 -11.70 -1.58
CA TRP A 351 -7.41 -11.58 -2.50
C TRP A 351 -7.91 -12.90 -3.09
N ASP A 352 -6.98 -13.80 -3.42
CA ASP A 352 -7.22 -15.11 -4.02
C ASP A 352 -7.52 -16.24 -3.00
N TRP A 353 -7.53 -15.92 -1.70
CA TRP A 353 -7.74 -16.83 -0.58
C TRP A 353 -6.66 -17.93 -0.47
N CYS A 354 -5.50 -17.74 -1.11
CA CYS A 354 -4.44 -18.73 -1.16
C CYS A 354 -3.48 -18.66 0.03
N THR A 355 -3.16 -17.46 0.50
CA THR A 355 -2.12 -17.23 1.50
C THR A 355 -2.60 -16.26 2.56
N ALA A 356 -1.87 -16.17 3.67
CA ALA A 356 -2.07 -15.06 4.60
C ALA A 356 -1.54 -13.78 3.93
N ARG A 357 -2.29 -12.67 3.99
CA ARG A 357 -1.87 -11.38 3.42
C ARG A 357 -0.65 -10.83 4.13
N ASN A 358 -0.63 -10.95 5.46
CA ASN A 358 0.49 -10.54 6.30
C ASN A 358 1.01 -11.71 7.17
N PRO A 359 1.94 -12.54 6.65
CA PRO A 359 2.50 -13.66 7.40
C PRO A 359 3.27 -13.24 8.66
N SER A 360 3.91 -12.06 8.68
CA SER A 360 4.62 -11.57 9.86
C SER A 360 3.64 -11.19 10.97
N PHE A 361 2.45 -10.68 10.64
CA PHE A 361 1.38 -10.44 11.62
C PHE A 361 0.86 -11.73 12.26
N ILE A 362 0.64 -12.79 11.49
CA ILE A 362 0.23 -14.10 12.06
C ILE A 362 1.26 -14.59 13.09
N LYS A 363 2.56 -14.42 12.80
CA LYS A 363 3.63 -14.75 13.75
C LYS A 363 3.61 -13.85 14.99
N ARG A 364 3.30 -12.57 14.80
CA ARG A 364 3.28 -11.54 15.86
C ARG A 364 2.14 -11.74 16.87
N ILE A 365 0.96 -12.21 16.44
CA ILE A 365 -0.19 -12.45 17.34
C ILE A 365 -0.18 -13.82 18.01
N ASN A 366 0.75 -14.68 17.62
CA ASN A 366 0.81 -16.08 18.04
C ASN A 366 0.78 -16.26 19.57
N SER A 367 1.49 -15.39 20.31
CA SER A 367 1.51 -15.42 21.77
C SER A 367 0.18 -15.02 22.43
N LEU A 368 -0.67 -14.27 21.72
CA LEU A 368 -2.01 -13.84 22.14
C LEU A 368 -3.11 -14.87 21.82
N GLN A 369 -2.82 -15.90 21.01
CA GLN A 369 -3.79 -16.96 20.68
C GLN A 369 -3.93 -18.00 21.80
N SER A 370 -3.13 -17.89 22.85
CA SER A 370 -3.24 -18.65 24.10
C SER A 370 -3.44 -17.67 25.26
N PRO A 371 -4.01 -18.10 26.39
CA PRO A 371 -4.25 -17.19 27.52
C PRO A 371 -2.98 -17.08 28.37
N PHE A 372 -2.58 -15.87 28.76
CA PHE A 372 -1.49 -15.65 29.71
C PHE A 372 -1.90 -16.04 31.13
N GLN A 373 -3.17 -15.83 31.49
CA GLN A 373 -3.70 -16.05 32.82
C GLN A 373 -5.06 -16.77 32.77
N GLY A 374 -5.59 -17.12 33.95
CA GLY A 374 -6.93 -17.67 34.07
C GLY A 374 -7.01 -19.15 34.44
N PRO A 375 -8.24 -19.62 34.68
CA PRO A 375 -8.49 -20.95 35.24
C PRO A 375 -8.06 -22.06 34.26
N GLY A 376 -7.57 -23.18 34.79
CA GLY A 376 -7.13 -24.33 33.97
C GLY A 376 -5.69 -24.25 33.43
N LEU A 377 -4.99 -23.13 33.64
CA LEU A 377 -3.54 -23.08 33.48
C LEU A 377 -2.84 -23.73 34.69
N PRO A 378 -1.75 -24.49 34.48
CA PRO A 378 -1.09 -25.29 35.52
C PRO A 378 -0.64 -24.49 36.76
N ASN A 379 -0.25 -23.23 36.58
CA ASN A 379 0.30 -22.37 37.64
C ASN A 379 -0.59 -21.16 37.94
N SER A 380 -1.90 -21.27 37.72
CA SER A 380 -2.87 -20.16 37.93
C SER A 380 -2.91 -19.57 39.34
N GLN A 381 -2.30 -20.21 40.33
CA GLN A 381 -2.23 -19.73 41.72
C GLN A 381 -0.94 -18.97 42.07
N GLU A 382 0.13 -19.11 41.26
CA GLU A 382 1.42 -18.43 41.47
C GLU A 382 1.82 -17.70 40.17
N PRO A 383 1.22 -16.52 39.89
CA PRO A 383 1.55 -15.78 38.68
C PRO A 383 2.98 -15.23 38.76
N TYR A 384 3.63 -15.19 37.61
CA TYR A 384 4.96 -14.61 37.44
C TYR A 384 4.93 -13.57 36.32
N ASN A 385 5.98 -12.76 36.20
CA ASN A 385 6.08 -11.76 35.15
C ASN A 385 6.81 -12.33 33.93
N VAL A 386 6.38 -11.93 32.74
CA VAL A 386 7.15 -12.05 31.48
C VAL A 386 7.37 -10.66 30.90
N ILE A 387 8.44 -10.50 30.13
CA ILE A 387 8.78 -9.24 29.46
C ILE A 387 8.43 -9.40 27.98
N PHE A 388 7.27 -8.87 27.58
CA PHE A 388 6.71 -8.97 26.23
C PHE A 388 7.17 -7.81 25.34
N HIS A 389 7.56 -8.10 24.11
CA HIS A 389 7.97 -7.13 23.10
C HIS A 389 6.91 -7.05 21.99
N PRO A 390 5.99 -6.06 22.02
CA PRO A 390 4.82 -6.01 21.14
C PRO A 390 5.16 -5.88 19.65
N LEU A 391 6.31 -5.32 19.27
CA LEU A 391 6.71 -5.23 17.85
C LEU A 391 6.96 -6.61 17.23
N SER A 392 7.54 -7.55 17.98
CA SER A 392 7.81 -8.91 17.50
C SER A 392 6.76 -9.94 17.92
N GLY A 393 6.00 -9.68 18.98
CA GLY A 393 5.09 -10.68 19.57
C GLY A 393 5.80 -11.73 20.42
N LEU A 394 7.08 -11.52 20.72
CA LEU A 394 7.96 -12.43 21.46
C LEU A 394 8.22 -11.91 22.88
N CYS A 395 8.76 -12.76 23.73
CA CYS A 395 9.14 -12.43 25.09
C CYS A 395 10.66 -12.53 25.28
N VAL A 396 11.20 -11.83 26.27
CA VAL A 396 12.62 -11.98 26.64
C VAL A 396 12.84 -13.38 27.23
N VAL A 397 13.84 -14.08 26.67
CA VAL A 397 14.30 -15.41 27.09
C VAL A 397 15.79 -15.34 27.44
N VAL A 398 16.19 -16.15 28.41
CA VAL A 398 17.59 -16.36 28.80
C VAL A 398 18.06 -17.66 28.17
N LYS A 399 19.02 -17.58 27.25
CA LYS A 399 19.65 -18.77 26.64
C LYS A 399 20.62 -19.44 27.61
N SER A 400 21.02 -20.66 27.28
CA SER A 400 22.02 -21.43 28.04
C SER A 400 23.37 -20.72 28.20
N SER A 401 23.68 -19.75 27.35
CA SER A 401 24.87 -18.89 27.43
C SER A 401 24.69 -17.68 28.35
N GLU A 402 23.58 -17.58 29.08
CA GLU A 402 23.11 -16.39 29.81
C GLU A 402 22.85 -15.15 28.93
N ALA A 403 22.84 -15.31 27.61
CA ALA A 403 22.47 -14.25 26.68
C ALA A 403 20.95 -14.00 26.72
N LEU A 404 20.56 -12.72 26.66
CA LEU A 404 19.18 -12.26 26.60
C LEU A 404 18.77 -12.00 25.15
N GLU A 405 17.73 -12.68 24.69
CA GLU A 405 17.17 -12.50 23.35
C GLU A 405 15.65 -12.59 23.36
N LEU A 406 15.02 -12.24 22.24
CA LEU A 406 13.60 -12.44 22.00
C LEU A 406 13.32 -13.89 21.56
N GLY A 407 12.39 -14.54 22.25
CA GLY A 407 11.95 -15.91 21.94
C GLY A 407 10.47 -16.13 22.25
N PRO A 408 9.94 -17.34 21.96
CA PRO A 408 8.55 -17.69 22.24
C PRO A 408 8.18 -17.47 23.72
N CYS A 409 6.99 -16.93 23.98
CA CYS A 409 6.59 -16.57 25.35
C CYS A 409 6.33 -17.77 26.28
N ASP A 410 6.10 -18.96 25.72
CA ASP A 410 6.04 -20.24 26.44
C ASP A 410 7.43 -20.77 26.85
N GLU A 411 8.49 -20.23 26.24
CA GLU A 411 9.89 -20.45 26.63
C GLU A 411 10.45 -19.34 27.55
N SER A 412 9.66 -18.28 27.81
CA SER A 412 10.08 -17.16 28.66
C SER A 412 10.34 -17.60 30.09
N ASN A 413 11.41 -17.06 30.68
CA ASN A 413 11.73 -17.29 32.08
C ASN A 413 10.71 -16.61 32.99
N ALA A 414 10.49 -17.19 34.17
CA ALA A 414 9.66 -16.56 35.19
C ALA A 414 10.42 -15.41 35.87
N TRP A 415 9.94 -14.18 35.68
CA TRP A 415 10.48 -12.98 36.32
C TRP A 415 9.62 -12.54 37.51
N ASN A 416 10.26 -11.91 38.49
CA ASN A 416 9.60 -11.16 39.54
C ASN A 416 9.96 -9.68 39.36
N TYR A 417 8.96 -8.83 39.13
CA TYR A 417 9.13 -7.39 39.11
C TYR A 417 8.78 -6.82 40.49
N THR A 418 9.80 -6.42 41.25
CA THR A 418 9.65 -6.04 42.66
C THR A 418 9.16 -4.61 42.81
N SER A 419 8.62 -4.26 44.00
CA SER A 419 8.27 -2.88 44.35
C SER A 419 9.47 -1.93 44.39
N THR A 420 10.68 -2.49 44.44
CA THR A 420 11.97 -1.78 44.33
C THR A 420 12.47 -1.69 42.88
N HIS A 421 11.62 -2.01 41.90
CA HIS A 421 11.89 -1.93 40.47
C HIS A 421 13.00 -2.89 39.98
N GLU A 422 13.15 -4.06 40.60
CA GLU A 422 14.10 -5.07 40.15
C GLU A 422 13.38 -6.12 39.30
N LEU A 423 13.98 -6.52 38.17
CA LEU A 423 13.54 -7.65 37.36
C LEU A 423 14.41 -8.86 37.68
N VAL A 424 13.89 -9.75 38.54
CA VAL A 424 14.63 -10.88 39.12
C VAL A 424 14.13 -12.21 38.55
N LEU A 425 15.01 -13.08 38.10
CA LEU A 425 14.66 -14.44 37.69
C LEU A 425 14.28 -15.29 38.90
N GLN A 426 13.07 -15.85 38.91
CA GLN A 426 12.55 -16.60 40.06
C GLN A 426 13.42 -17.80 40.45
N HIS A 427 14.05 -18.47 39.48
CA HIS A 427 14.81 -19.70 39.76
C HIS A 427 16.26 -19.46 40.18
N THR A 428 16.91 -18.40 39.69
CA THR A 428 18.33 -18.14 39.95
C THR A 428 18.56 -17.01 40.95
N GLY A 429 17.58 -16.12 41.14
CA GLY A 429 17.73 -14.90 41.92
C GLY A 429 18.59 -13.83 41.24
N GLN A 430 19.09 -14.06 40.03
CA GLN A 430 19.82 -13.06 39.25
C GLN A 430 18.85 -12.00 38.72
N CYS A 431 19.30 -10.76 38.61
CA CYS A 431 18.53 -9.64 38.07
C CYS A 431 19.09 -9.11 36.76
N LEU A 432 18.20 -8.54 35.95
CA LEU A 432 18.56 -7.83 34.73
C LEU A 432 19.42 -6.60 35.05
N GLN A 433 20.52 -6.41 34.31
CA GLN A 433 21.47 -5.33 34.51
C GLN A 433 21.95 -4.71 33.20
N ALA A 434 22.06 -3.37 33.18
CA ALA A 434 22.69 -2.61 32.11
C ALA A 434 24.20 -2.47 32.31
N LYS A 435 24.97 -2.65 31.23
CA LYS A 435 26.45 -2.58 31.23
C LYS A 435 26.96 -1.22 30.75
N SER A 436 26.62 -0.84 29.52
CA SER A 436 26.88 0.47 28.92
C SER A 436 26.03 0.69 27.68
N VAL A 437 26.01 1.92 27.17
CA VAL A 437 25.34 2.26 25.90
C VAL A 437 25.88 1.41 24.76
N GLY A 438 24.99 0.82 23.96
CA GLY A 438 25.32 0.03 22.77
C GLY A 438 25.76 -1.42 23.04
N GLU A 439 25.82 -1.84 24.31
CA GLU A 439 26.17 -3.21 24.69
C GLU A 439 24.92 -4.05 25.02
N ASN A 440 25.11 -5.38 25.03
CA ASN A 440 24.07 -6.33 25.45
C ASN A 440 23.70 -6.14 26.93
N ALA A 441 22.41 -6.27 27.24
CA ALA A 441 21.96 -6.42 28.61
C ALA A 441 22.47 -7.76 29.18
N GLN A 442 22.66 -7.85 30.49
CA GLN A 442 23.21 -9.04 31.15
C GLN A 442 22.47 -9.37 32.45
N LEU A 443 22.74 -10.55 33.01
CA LEU A 443 22.29 -10.94 34.33
C LEU A 443 23.38 -10.66 35.38
N GLY A 444 22.98 -10.11 36.51
CA GLY A 444 23.84 -9.81 37.65
C GLY A 444 23.30 -10.43 38.94
N THR A 445 24.20 -10.67 39.90
CA THR A 445 23.83 -11.16 41.25
C THR A 445 23.63 -10.03 42.26
N ASP A 446 24.09 -8.82 41.96
CA ASP A 446 23.95 -7.64 42.82
C ASP A 446 22.88 -6.68 42.27
N CYS A 447 21.66 -6.85 42.77
CA CYS A 447 20.48 -6.10 42.36
C CYS A 447 20.32 -4.75 43.06
N SER A 448 21.24 -4.41 43.96
CA SER A 448 21.22 -3.14 44.69
C SER A 448 21.69 -1.95 43.83
N LYS A 449 22.43 -2.22 42.76
CA LYS A 449 23.02 -1.21 41.86
C LYS A 449 21.95 -0.45 41.07
N SER A 450 22.25 0.82 40.77
CA SER A 450 21.41 1.69 39.93
C SER A 450 21.09 1.03 38.58
N SER A 451 22.05 0.33 37.98
CA SER A 451 21.91 -0.29 36.65
C SER A 451 21.06 -1.57 36.63
N SER A 452 20.51 -1.96 37.78
CA SER A 452 19.57 -3.07 37.95
C SER A 452 18.18 -2.59 38.40
N LYS A 453 17.96 -1.27 38.48
CA LYS A 453 16.67 -0.66 38.83
C LYS A 453 15.96 -0.19 37.56
N TRP A 454 14.90 -0.90 37.15
CA TRP A 454 14.21 -0.71 35.87
C TRP A 454 12.84 -0.07 36.07
N GLN A 455 12.70 1.19 35.66
CA GLN A 455 11.46 1.98 35.76
C GLN A 455 10.72 2.06 34.42
N LEU A 456 9.41 2.28 34.48
CA LEU A 456 8.56 2.53 33.31
C LEU A 456 8.34 4.04 33.17
N ILE A 457 9.06 4.70 32.26
CA ILE A 457 9.23 6.16 32.29
C ILE A 457 8.39 6.96 31.27
N SER A 458 7.69 6.30 30.34
CA SER A 458 7.01 6.95 29.22
C SER A 458 5.50 7.02 29.39
N ASN A 459 4.81 7.93 28.69
CA ASN A 459 3.33 8.04 28.70
C ASN A 459 2.61 6.73 28.35
N SER A 460 3.17 5.91 27.47
CA SER A 460 2.67 4.57 27.15
C SER A 460 2.98 3.50 28.22
N GLY A 461 3.91 3.79 29.14
CA GLY A 461 4.43 2.85 30.13
C GLY A 461 5.32 1.72 29.55
N MET A 462 5.83 1.86 28.33
CA MET A 462 6.56 0.79 27.63
C MET A 462 8.09 0.96 27.56
N HIS A 463 8.63 2.12 27.97
CA HIS A 463 10.08 2.30 28.06
C HIS A 463 10.60 1.78 29.40
N VAL A 464 11.23 0.60 29.39
CA VAL A 464 11.88 -0.02 30.56
C VAL A 464 13.30 0.55 30.68
N SER A 465 13.50 1.46 31.62
CA SER A 465 14.71 2.31 31.72
C SER A 465 15.48 2.17 33.02
N THR A 466 16.80 2.32 32.97
CA THR A 466 17.69 2.27 34.14
C THR A 466 18.87 3.24 33.99
N GLU A 467 19.61 3.48 35.08
CA GLU A 467 20.77 4.38 35.11
C GLU A 467 22.10 3.62 35.23
N LEU A 468 23.04 3.92 34.33
CA LEU A 468 24.38 3.33 34.35
C LEU A 468 25.20 3.78 35.57
N THR A 469 25.74 2.83 36.33
CA THR A 469 26.45 3.11 37.60
C THR A 469 27.71 3.98 37.46
N LYS A 470 28.36 3.97 36.28
CA LYS A 470 29.61 4.73 36.08
C LYS A 470 29.41 6.23 35.82
N ASN A 471 28.28 6.63 35.24
CA ASN A 471 28.08 8.01 34.75
C ASN A 471 26.65 8.54 34.93
N GLY A 472 25.73 7.77 35.51
CA GLY A 472 24.33 8.17 35.72
C GLY A 472 23.53 8.36 34.43
N THR A 473 24.03 7.91 33.27
CA THR A 473 23.29 8.04 32.01
C THR A 473 22.09 7.09 31.99
N GLY A 474 20.90 7.63 31.73
CA GLY A 474 19.68 6.87 31.52
C GLY A 474 19.69 6.12 30.19
N VAL A 475 19.37 4.83 30.24
CA VAL A 475 19.26 3.95 29.06
C VAL A 475 17.95 3.17 29.11
N CYS A 476 17.46 2.74 27.96
CA CYS A 476 16.28 1.89 27.79
C CYS A 476 16.69 0.53 27.23
N LEU A 477 15.91 -0.51 27.54
CA LEU A 477 15.99 -1.78 26.80
C LEU A 477 15.68 -1.52 25.33
N ASP A 478 16.42 -2.19 24.44
CA ASP A 478 16.29 -2.05 22.99
C ASP A 478 16.56 -3.39 22.32
N ALA A 479 15.62 -3.85 21.50
CA ALA A 479 15.76 -5.07 20.72
C ALA A 479 16.42 -4.77 19.37
N THR A 480 17.52 -5.45 19.06
CA THR A 480 18.11 -5.40 17.72
C THR A 480 17.23 -6.14 16.70
N PRO A 481 17.41 -5.92 15.38
CA PRO A 481 16.70 -6.69 14.35
C PRO A 481 16.89 -8.21 14.46
N ASP A 482 18.01 -8.66 15.02
CA ASP A 482 18.32 -10.08 15.26
C ASP A 482 17.70 -10.62 16.56
N GLY A 483 17.00 -9.78 17.34
CA GLY A 483 16.34 -10.15 18.59
C GLY A 483 17.24 -10.10 19.83
N ILE A 484 18.45 -9.55 19.74
CA ILE A 484 19.35 -9.41 20.90
C ILE A 484 18.90 -8.23 21.76
N ILE A 485 18.89 -8.41 23.09
CA ILE A 485 18.52 -7.35 24.02
C ILE A 485 19.75 -6.52 24.38
N THR A 486 19.70 -5.23 24.02
CA THR A 486 20.76 -4.24 24.25
C THR A 486 20.25 -3.08 25.10
N THR A 487 21.17 -2.21 25.54
CA THR A 487 20.81 -0.97 26.25
C THR A 487 21.30 0.26 25.49
N ASN A 488 20.37 1.13 25.11
CA ASN A 488 20.63 2.35 24.32
C ASN A 488 19.97 3.58 24.96
N PRO A 489 20.36 4.82 24.58
CA PRO A 489 19.63 6.00 25.00
C PRO A 489 18.15 5.89 24.64
N CYS A 490 17.28 6.26 25.57
CA CYS A 490 15.84 6.23 25.36
C CYS A 490 15.45 7.18 24.22
N LYS A 491 14.66 6.70 23.26
CA LYS A 491 14.20 7.50 22.11
C LYS A 491 12.71 7.83 22.23
N CYS A 492 12.30 8.92 21.60
CA CYS A 492 10.90 9.25 21.35
C CYS A 492 10.01 9.37 22.60
N LEU A 493 10.55 9.83 23.73
CA LEU A 493 9.78 9.96 24.97
C LEU A 493 8.62 10.96 24.85
N THR A 494 8.84 12.11 24.17
CA THR A 494 7.80 13.13 23.92
C THR A 494 8.13 13.98 22.68
N GLY A 495 7.11 14.57 22.05
CA GLY A 495 7.21 15.80 21.24
C GLY A 495 7.76 15.69 19.82
N ASP A 496 8.53 14.65 19.48
CA ASP A 496 8.99 14.41 18.11
C ASP A 496 7.99 13.52 17.34
N PRO A 497 7.28 14.05 16.31
CA PRO A 497 6.27 13.30 15.55
C PRO A 497 6.85 12.28 14.54
N ILE A 498 8.14 12.39 14.20
CA ILE A 498 8.81 11.48 13.25
C ILE A 498 9.64 10.39 13.94
N CYS A 499 9.71 10.41 15.27
CA CYS A 499 10.50 9.46 16.05
C CYS A 499 9.76 8.12 16.25
N ASN A 500 10.44 6.99 15.99
CA ASN A 500 9.91 5.63 16.17
C ASN A 500 10.46 4.95 17.46
N PRO A 501 9.61 4.70 18.49
CA PRO A 501 10.00 4.06 19.74
C PRO A 501 9.99 2.52 19.72
N GLU A 502 9.45 1.86 18.71
CA GLU A 502 8.91 0.49 18.81
C GLU A 502 9.92 -0.59 19.20
N SER A 503 11.21 -0.45 18.86
CA SER A 503 12.26 -1.39 19.29
C SER A 503 12.59 -1.30 20.79
N GLN A 504 12.20 -0.20 21.45
CA GLN A 504 12.39 0.04 22.89
C GLN A 504 11.09 -0.12 23.69
N TRP A 505 10.00 -0.53 23.04
CA TRP A 505 8.75 -0.82 23.73
C TRP A 505 8.74 -2.24 24.27
N PHE A 506 8.68 -2.36 25.60
CA PHE A 506 8.54 -3.61 26.32
C PHE A 506 7.44 -3.49 27.38
N LYS A 507 6.68 -4.56 27.59
CA LYS A 507 5.62 -4.63 28.58
C LYS A 507 5.91 -5.75 29.58
N ILE A 508 5.84 -5.44 30.87
CA ILE A 508 5.95 -6.44 31.94
C ILE A 508 4.52 -6.89 32.25
N ILE A 509 4.19 -8.15 31.96
CA ILE A 509 2.83 -8.70 32.08
C ILE A 509 2.82 -9.95 32.96
N LEU A 510 1.68 -10.22 33.61
CA LEU A 510 1.50 -11.42 34.43
C LEU A 510 1.20 -12.64 33.55
N SER A 511 1.76 -13.79 33.92
CA SER A 511 1.56 -15.08 33.28
C SER A 511 1.44 -16.17 34.33
N SER A 512 0.59 -17.14 34.02
CA SER A 512 0.43 -18.41 34.74
C SER A 512 0.63 -19.62 33.83
N ARG A 513 1.18 -19.40 32.62
CA ARG A 513 1.52 -20.45 31.66
C ARG A 513 2.62 -21.36 32.23
N HIS A 514 2.68 -22.59 31.73
CA HIS A 514 3.78 -23.49 32.08
C HIS A 514 5.02 -23.15 31.24
N THR A 515 6.19 -23.07 31.86
CA THR A 515 7.46 -22.93 31.14
C THR A 515 7.82 -24.27 30.47
N GLY A 516 8.01 -24.28 29.14
CA GLY A 516 8.52 -25.48 28.43
C GLY A 516 7.49 -26.43 27.81
N THR A 517 6.21 -26.08 27.72
CA THR A 517 5.29 -26.76 26.78
C THR A 517 5.24 -25.98 25.48
N SER A 518 6.05 -26.39 24.49
CA SER A 518 5.99 -25.85 23.13
C SER A 518 4.61 -26.13 22.54
N ILE A 519 3.80 -25.08 22.34
CA ILE A 519 2.45 -25.23 21.78
C ILE A 519 2.43 -25.02 20.25
N LEU A 520 3.50 -24.56 19.61
CA LEU A 520 3.39 -24.04 18.24
C LEU A 520 4.45 -24.59 17.26
N GLN A 521 3.95 -25.41 16.32
CA GLN A 521 4.46 -25.39 14.96
C GLN A 521 4.18 -23.99 14.39
N LEU A 522 5.23 -23.32 13.91
CA LEU A 522 5.09 -22.12 13.09
C LEU A 522 4.03 -22.36 12.00
N PRO A 523 3.06 -21.45 11.80
CA PRO A 523 2.05 -21.56 10.76
C PRO A 523 2.71 -21.83 9.40
N SER A 524 2.10 -22.69 8.58
CA SER A 524 2.62 -22.95 7.24
C SER A 524 2.49 -21.69 6.38
N ASP A 525 3.62 -21.02 6.13
CA ASP A 525 3.75 -19.85 5.24
C ASP A 525 3.57 -20.22 3.74
N GLY A 526 3.20 -21.47 3.43
CA GLY A 526 3.13 -21.99 2.07
C GLY A 526 1.80 -21.73 1.36
N PRO A 527 1.82 -21.63 0.02
CA PRO A 527 0.62 -21.71 -0.81
C PRO A 527 -0.01 -23.11 -0.74
N TRP A 528 -1.30 -23.19 -1.06
CA TRP A 528 -2.04 -24.46 -1.16
C TRP A 528 -1.30 -25.48 -2.02
N SER A 529 -1.15 -26.71 -1.51
CA SER A 529 -0.83 -27.85 -2.37
C SER A 529 -2.11 -28.32 -3.07
N PRO A 530 -2.08 -28.57 -4.39
CA PRO A 530 -3.24 -29.09 -5.10
C PRO A 530 -3.51 -30.52 -4.63
N THR A 531 -4.56 -30.73 -3.85
CA THR A 531 -5.12 -32.05 -3.54
C THR A 531 -6.64 -31.97 -3.80
N SER A 532 -7.34 -32.96 -4.35
CA SER A 532 -6.97 -34.28 -4.85
C SER A 532 -7.82 -34.57 -6.09
N SER A 533 -7.24 -35.34 -7.02
CA SER A 533 -7.91 -35.96 -8.15
C SER A 533 -9.20 -36.69 -7.74
N ARG A 534 -10.35 -36.17 -8.19
CA ARG A 534 -11.51 -37.01 -8.52
C ARG A 534 -11.97 -36.68 -9.93
N GLU A 535 -12.06 -37.74 -10.71
CA GLU A 535 -12.27 -37.80 -12.15
C GLU A 535 -13.45 -36.92 -12.63
N ILE A 536 -13.18 -36.06 -13.61
CA ILE A 536 -14.23 -35.53 -14.49
C ILE A 536 -14.04 -36.19 -15.85
N VAL A 537 -14.96 -37.08 -16.17
CA VAL A 537 -15.08 -37.81 -17.43
C VAL A 537 -15.36 -36.82 -18.57
N VAL A 538 -14.47 -36.79 -19.57
CA VAL A 538 -14.65 -36.03 -20.81
C VAL A 538 -15.67 -36.76 -21.70
N PHE A 539 -16.86 -36.18 -21.90
CA PHE A 539 -17.78 -36.60 -22.95
C PHE A 539 -17.30 -36.10 -24.32
N ARG A 540 -17.06 -37.02 -25.25
CA ARG A 540 -16.76 -36.75 -26.67
C ARG A 540 -18.04 -36.36 -27.44
N PRO A 541 -17.98 -35.40 -28.39
CA PRO A 541 -19.10 -35.12 -29.29
C PRO A 541 -19.20 -36.18 -30.40
N TRP A 542 -20.43 -36.62 -30.67
CA TRP A 542 -20.81 -37.48 -31.78
C TRP A 542 -20.74 -36.73 -33.13
N ARG A 543 -20.22 -37.40 -34.17
CA ARG A 543 -20.25 -36.97 -35.58
C ARG A 543 -21.56 -37.41 -36.25
N SER A 544 -22.10 -36.59 -37.14
CA SER A 544 -22.94 -37.05 -38.26
C SER A 544 -22.55 -36.32 -39.56
N ARG A 545 -22.63 -37.07 -40.67
CA ARG A 545 -21.98 -36.86 -41.97
C ARG A 545 -22.79 -35.98 -42.96
N GLU A 546 -22.05 -35.58 -43.99
CA GLU A 546 -22.29 -34.83 -45.24
C GLU A 546 -23.52 -35.18 -46.10
N ALA A 547 -23.99 -34.21 -46.91
CA ALA A 547 -24.24 -34.35 -48.38
C ALA A 547 -24.52 -32.98 -49.08
N SER A 548 -24.11 -32.84 -50.34
CA SER A 548 -24.18 -31.69 -51.31
C SER A 548 -25.08 -32.10 -52.53
N PRO A 549 -25.23 -31.41 -53.71
CA PRO A 549 -25.18 -29.99 -54.17
C PRO A 549 -26.21 -29.51 -55.30
N TYR A 550 -26.22 -28.17 -55.62
CA TYR A 550 -26.44 -27.41 -56.92
C TYR A 550 -27.80 -27.31 -57.73
N PRO A 551 -28.02 -26.42 -58.78
CA PRO A 551 -27.43 -25.12 -59.26
C PRO A 551 -28.35 -24.03 -59.99
N MET A 552 -27.72 -22.91 -60.46
CA MET A 552 -28.00 -21.96 -61.63
C MET A 552 -28.99 -20.75 -61.48
N GLN A 553 -28.87 -19.52 -62.08
CA GLN A 553 -28.32 -19.00 -63.38
C GLN A 553 -28.13 -17.42 -63.51
N LYS A 554 -26.99 -16.97 -64.10
CA LYS A 554 -26.67 -15.93 -65.16
C LYS A 554 -27.38 -14.52 -65.33
N GLN A 555 -26.66 -13.36 -65.24
CA GLN A 555 -26.03 -12.43 -66.27
C GLN A 555 -26.89 -11.22 -66.78
N PRO A 556 -26.39 -10.13 -67.47
CA PRO A 556 -25.02 -9.72 -67.90
C PRO A 556 -24.63 -8.20 -67.77
N ARG A 557 -23.38 -7.88 -68.17
CA ARG A 557 -22.66 -6.56 -68.28
C ARG A 557 -22.89 -5.82 -69.63
N ARG A 558 -22.54 -4.51 -69.73
CA ARG A 558 -21.79 -3.84 -70.86
C ARG A 558 -21.44 -2.36 -70.55
N ARG A 559 -20.16 -1.93 -70.60
CA ARG A 559 -19.40 -1.15 -71.65
C ARG A 559 -19.64 0.39 -71.58
N SER A 560 -18.70 1.33 -71.80
CA SER A 560 -17.24 1.36 -72.04
C SER A 560 -16.71 2.82 -72.17
N THR A 561 -15.37 2.99 -72.13
CA THR A 561 -14.50 4.02 -72.80
C THR A 561 -14.43 5.48 -72.25
N ARG A 562 -13.31 6.24 -72.22
CA ARG A 562 -11.91 6.12 -72.75
C ARG A 562 -10.98 7.24 -72.18
N TYR A 563 -9.67 6.92 -72.05
CA TYR A 563 -8.41 7.66 -72.41
C TYR A 563 -7.77 8.87 -71.64
N LYS A 564 -6.55 8.58 -71.15
CA LYS A 564 -5.20 9.24 -71.23
C LYS A 564 -4.83 10.60 -70.54
N SER A 565 -3.89 10.46 -69.58
CA SER A 565 -2.56 11.12 -69.44
C SER A 565 -2.46 12.56 -68.92
N THR A 566 -1.97 12.79 -67.68
CA THR A 566 -0.57 13.08 -67.24
C THR A 566 -0.53 13.39 -65.72
N SER A 567 0.53 12.93 -65.04
CA SER A 567 0.99 13.12 -63.63
C SER A 567 1.08 14.60 -63.16
N PRO A 568 1.15 14.95 -61.83
CA PRO A 568 2.04 14.36 -60.82
C PRO A 568 1.49 14.06 -59.41
N LEU A 569 2.32 13.28 -58.70
CA LEU A 569 2.39 12.91 -57.30
C LEU A 569 1.52 13.70 -56.29
N LEU A 570 0.83 12.97 -55.43
CA LEU A 570 1.07 13.06 -53.98
C LEU A 570 1.01 11.64 -53.38
N LEU A 571 2.18 11.17 -52.94
CA LEU A 571 2.34 9.98 -52.10
C LEU A 571 1.82 10.31 -50.70
N LEU A 572 0.76 9.64 -50.25
CA LEU A 572 0.56 9.41 -48.81
C LEU A 572 0.84 7.93 -48.56
N GLY A 573 2.10 7.67 -48.20
CA GLY A 573 2.56 6.38 -47.74
C GLY A 573 1.89 6.02 -46.43
N VAL A 574 1.15 4.92 -46.42
CA VAL A 574 0.78 4.23 -45.18
C VAL A 574 2.05 3.51 -44.69
N SER A 575 2.80 4.18 -43.83
CA SER A 575 3.96 3.62 -43.13
C SER A 575 3.50 2.44 -42.27
N HIS A 576 3.66 1.22 -42.76
CA HIS A 576 3.51 0.03 -41.94
C HIS A 576 4.75 -0.09 -41.06
N CYS A 577 4.63 -0.04 -39.73
CA CYS A 577 5.76 -0.33 -38.83
C CYS A 577 6.18 -1.80 -39.11
N ARG A 578 7.30 -2.00 -39.82
CA ARG A 578 7.92 -3.32 -40.03
C ARG A 578 8.92 -3.59 -38.91
N PRO A 579 8.96 -4.80 -38.32
CA PRO A 579 10.11 -5.24 -37.55
C PRO A 579 11.33 -5.31 -38.48
N ALA A 580 12.47 -4.81 -38.03
CA ALA A 580 13.73 -4.97 -38.75
C ALA A 580 14.07 -6.45 -38.92
N GLY A 581 14.30 -6.88 -40.17
CA GLY A 581 14.59 -8.26 -40.53
C GLY A 581 15.97 -8.71 -40.06
N VAL A 582 16.05 -9.94 -39.54
CA VAL A 582 17.30 -10.68 -39.40
C VAL A 582 17.34 -11.74 -40.50
N ASP A 583 18.45 -11.76 -41.22
CA ASP A 583 18.70 -12.53 -42.43
C ASP A 583 18.85 -14.04 -42.11
N MET A 584 17.99 -14.86 -42.69
CA MET A 584 17.82 -16.28 -42.34
C MET A 584 18.67 -17.18 -43.23
N ARG A 585 19.99 -16.99 -43.27
CA ARG A 585 20.92 -17.87 -44.00
C ARG A 585 22.33 -17.96 -43.40
N LEU A 586 22.48 -18.26 -42.10
CA LEU A 586 23.78 -18.70 -41.55
C LEU A 586 23.74 -19.27 -40.11
N VAL A 587 22.79 -20.16 -39.76
CA VAL A 587 22.82 -20.84 -38.43
C VAL A 587 22.32 -22.29 -38.51
N VAL A 588 22.86 -23.08 -39.44
CA VAL A 588 22.60 -24.55 -39.50
C VAL A 588 23.75 -25.37 -38.90
N VAL A 589 24.83 -24.73 -38.43
CA VAL A 589 26.03 -25.46 -37.93
C VAL A 589 26.25 -25.34 -36.41
N TRP A 590 25.53 -24.47 -35.70
CA TRP A 590 25.78 -24.21 -34.26
C TRP A 590 24.73 -24.79 -33.29
N LEU A 591 23.78 -25.59 -33.78
CA LEU A 591 22.68 -26.14 -32.96
C LEU A 591 22.91 -27.57 -32.41
N ALA A 592 24.06 -28.20 -32.68
CA ALA A 592 24.33 -29.57 -32.23
C ALA A 592 25.27 -29.69 -31.00
N ALA A 593 25.90 -28.61 -30.53
CA ALA A 593 26.97 -28.71 -29.51
C ALA A 593 26.63 -28.15 -28.11
N VAL A 594 25.46 -27.52 -27.90
CA VAL A 594 25.10 -26.92 -26.59
C VAL A 594 24.11 -27.78 -25.78
N ALA A 595 23.64 -28.90 -26.35
CA ALA A 595 22.61 -29.74 -25.72
C ALA A 595 23.08 -30.63 -24.56
N VAL A 596 24.33 -30.53 -24.06
CA VAL A 596 24.83 -31.45 -23.01
C VAL A 596 25.47 -30.78 -21.79
N LEU A 597 25.75 -29.47 -21.75
CA LEU A 597 26.43 -28.85 -20.59
C LEU A 597 25.84 -27.54 -20.06
N GLY A 598 24.63 -27.17 -20.49
CA GLY A 598 23.90 -26.00 -19.98
C GLY A 598 22.76 -26.34 -19.03
N LEU A 599 23.05 -26.97 -17.90
CA LEU A 599 22.18 -26.92 -16.70
C LEU A 599 22.28 -25.50 -16.13
N ALA A 600 21.69 -24.56 -16.86
CA ALA A 600 21.70 -23.14 -16.61
C ALA A 600 20.29 -22.70 -16.19
N SER A 601 20.22 -22.16 -14.97
CA SER A 601 19.60 -20.85 -14.70
C SER A 601 18.46 -20.48 -15.65
N HIS A 602 17.23 -20.90 -15.32
CA HIS A 602 16.05 -20.31 -15.94
C HIS A 602 15.65 -19.06 -15.16
N GLY A 603 16.07 -17.92 -15.71
CA GLY A 603 15.54 -16.61 -15.37
C GLY A 603 14.03 -16.56 -15.58
N ARG A 604 13.39 -15.86 -14.64
CA ARG A 604 11.96 -15.54 -14.51
C ARG A 604 11.27 -15.16 -15.83
N PRO A 605 10.04 -15.65 -16.10
CA PRO A 605 9.05 -14.93 -16.91
C PRO A 605 8.27 -13.92 -16.04
N ALA A 606 7.88 -12.82 -16.67
CA ALA A 606 7.31 -11.62 -16.09
C ALA A 606 5.94 -11.80 -15.39
N ALA A 607 5.74 -11.06 -14.30
CA ALA A 607 4.52 -10.99 -13.50
C ALA A 607 3.35 -10.35 -14.26
N ALA A 608 2.17 -10.99 -14.21
CA ALA A 608 0.89 -10.35 -14.51
C ALA A 608 0.36 -9.67 -13.22
N ALA A 609 -0.21 -8.48 -13.37
CA ALA A 609 -0.45 -7.50 -12.31
C ALA A 609 -1.49 -7.91 -11.26
N ALA A 610 -1.13 -7.69 -10.00
CA ALA A 610 -2.01 -7.79 -8.83
C ALA A 610 -3.04 -6.63 -8.82
N THR A 611 -4.21 -6.88 -8.23
CA THR A 611 -5.20 -5.86 -7.90
C THR A 611 -4.59 -4.92 -6.86
N THR A 612 -4.35 -3.66 -7.23
CA THR A 612 -3.65 -2.70 -6.37
C THR A 612 -4.62 -1.58 -6.01
N THR A 613 -5.31 -1.69 -4.87
CA THR A 613 -5.99 -0.52 -4.30
C THR A 613 -4.92 0.40 -3.71
N LEU A 614 -4.85 1.64 -4.17
CA LEU A 614 -3.87 2.60 -3.64
C LEU A 614 -4.47 3.41 -2.50
N SER A 615 -3.68 3.67 -1.48
CA SER A 615 -4.02 4.59 -0.39
C SER A 615 -2.91 5.64 -0.24
N THR A 616 -3.12 6.56 0.69
CA THR A 616 -2.15 7.59 1.05
C THR A 616 -1.74 7.39 2.50
N ALA A 617 -0.45 7.33 2.78
CA ALA A 617 0.09 7.24 4.14
C ALA A 617 1.21 8.26 4.31
N SER A 618 0.98 9.27 5.16
CA SER A 618 1.78 10.49 5.14
C SER A 618 1.91 11.03 3.69
N ARG A 619 3.09 11.54 3.31
CA ARG A 619 3.39 12.08 1.97
C ARG A 619 3.44 11.06 0.83
N TRP A 620 3.08 9.80 1.08
CA TRP A 620 3.29 8.70 0.15
C TRP A 620 1.97 8.14 -0.37
N ILE A 621 1.93 7.87 -1.67
CA ILE A 621 1.00 6.91 -2.25
C ILE A 621 1.59 5.52 -2.05
N VAL A 622 0.77 4.62 -1.59
CA VAL A 622 1.19 3.34 -1.05
C VAL A 622 0.22 2.26 -1.54
N ASP A 623 0.67 1.00 -1.67
CA ASP A 623 -0.18 -0.10 -2.14
C ASP A 623 -1.27 -0.44 -1.11
N GLU A 624 -1.93 -1.57 -1.27
CA GLU A 624 -2.59 -2.12 -0.10
C GLU A 624 -1.49 -2.34 0.91
N GLY A 625 -0.40 -3.02 0.53
CA GLY A 625 0.67 -3.77 1.19
C GLY A 625 1.84 -3.18 1.99
N GLY A 626 1.90 -1.99 2.59
CA GLY A 626 3.19 -1.49 3.09
C GLY A 626 3.80 -0.34 2.37
N ASN A 627 3.80 -0.56 1.08
CA ASN A 627 4.93 -0.23 0.31
C ASN A 627 4.57 1.01 -0.47
N ARG A 628 5.52 1.93 -0.43
CA ARG A 628 5.56 3.06 -1.34
C ARG A 628 5.34 2.56 -2.77
N VAL A 629 4.20 2.94 -3.34
CA VAL A 629 3.95 2.81 -4.77
C VAL A 629 4.38 4.11 -5.41
N LYS A 630 5.38 4.02 -6.27
CA LYS A 630 5.80 5.14 -7.12
C LYS A 630 4.84 5.26 -8.28
N LEU A 631 4.16 6.38 -8.45
CA LEU A 631 3.46 6.70 -9.68
C LEU A 631 4.44 7.37 -10.65
N ALA A 632 4.81 6.64 -11.69
CA ALA A 632 5.63 7.11 -12.81
C ALA A 632 4.78 7.03 -14.08
N CYS A 633 3.90 8.02 -14.25
CA CYS A 633 2.85 7.97 -15.26
C CYS A 633 3.17 8.78 -16.52
N VAL A 634 2.35 8.58 -17.54
CA VAL A 634 2.24 9.46 -18.70
C VAL A 634 0.79 9.89 -18.91
N ASN A 635 0.56 11.14 -19.32
CA ASN A 635 -0.78 11.64 -19.67
C ASN A 635 -1.19 11.12 -21.05
N TRP A 636 -2.44 10.63 -21.19
CA TRP A 636 -3.00 10.20 -22.48
C TRP A 636 -4.36 10.88 -22.71
N PRO A 637 -4.46 11.78 -23.70
CA PRO A 637 -5.71 12.46 -24.03
C PRO A 637 -6.78 11.53 -24.60
N SER A 638 -7.99 11.66 -24.05
CA SER A 638 -9.23 11.07 -24.55
C SER A 638 -10.44 12.01 -24.37
N HIS A 639 -10.22 13.25 -23.90
CA HIS A 639 -11.26 14.24 -23.61
C HIS A 639 -11.64 15.15 -24.80
N LEU A 640 -10.91 15.07 -25.92
CA LEU A 640 -11.16 15.90 -27.11
C LEU A 640 -12.49 15.53 -27.81
N GLU A 641 -12.88 16.31 -28.82
CA GLU A 641 -14.14 16.15 -29.55
C GLU A 641 -14.49 14.71 -29.97
N PRO A 642 -13.54 13.86 -30.41
CA PRO A 642 -13.84 12.47 -30.78
C PRO A 642 -14.26 11.56 -29.62
N MET A 643 -13.96 11.94 -28.36
CA MET A 643 -14.23 11.15 -27.15
C MET A 643 -13.60 9.75 -27.16
N LEU A 644 -12.39 9.65 -27.70
CA LEU A 644 -11.62 8.41 -27.78
C LEU A 644 -10.14 8.72 -27.57
N ALA A 645 -9.44 7.82 -26.88
CA ALA A 645 -8.01 7.92 -26.66
C ALA A 645 -7.24 8.04 -27.98
N GLU A 646 -6.31 9.00 -28.06
CA GLU A 646 -5.54 9.27 -29.27
C GLU A 646 -4.73 8.05 -29.73
N GLY A 647 -4.48 7.93 -31.04
CA GLY A 647 -3.53 6.94 -31.58
C GLY A 647 -4.07 5.53 -31.87
N LEU A 648 -5.32 5.20 -31.52
CA LEU A 648 -5.93 3.88 -31.84
C LEU A 648 -6.11 3.61 -33.34
N GLY A 649 -6.03 4.66 -34.18
CA GLY A 649 -5.96 4.52 -35.64
C GLY A 649 -4.55 4.24 -36.16
N LYS A 650 -3.52 4.38 -35.31
CA LYS A 650 -2.11 4.15 -35.65
C LYS A 650 -1.62 2.81 -35.13
N GLN A 651 -2.05 2.41 -33.93
CA GLN A 651 -1.62 1.18 -33.27
C GLN A 651 -2.78 0.46 -32.55
N PRO A 652 -2.72 -0.88 -32.41
CA PRO A 652 -3.58 -1.60 -31.48
C PRO A 652 -3.38 -1.14 -30.03
N VAL A 653 -4.45 -1.07 -29.25
CA VAL A 653 -4.43 -0.58 -27.86
C VAL A 653 -3.47 -1.41 -26.98
N GLY A 654 -3.43 -2.73 -27.17
CA GLY A 654 -2.48 -3.60 -26.47
C GLY A 654 -1.02 -3.35 -26.85
N ALA A 655 -0.74 -2.86 -28.07
CA ALA A 655 0.62 -2.47 -28.47
C ALA A 655 1.03 -1.15 -27.81
N ILE A 656 0.11 -0.19 -27.73
CA ILE A 656 0.33 1.08 -27.01
C ILE A 656 0.57 0.80 -25.52
N ALA A 657 -0.26 -0.03 -24.88
CA ALA A 657 -0.10 -0.41 -23.47
C ALA A 657 1.26 -1.07 -23.19
N LYS A 658 1.71 -1.98 -24.07
CA LYS A 658 3.06 -2.57 -23.98
C LYS A 658 4.17 -1.54 -24.19
N GLY A 659 3.96 -0.56 -25.08
CA GLY A 659 4.88 0.56 -25.29
C GLY A 659 5.05 1.42 -24.03
N VAL A 660 3.96 1.70 -23.31
CA VAL A 660 3.98 2.42 -22.02
C VAL A 660 4.88 1.70 -21.01
N VAL A 661 4.71 0.39 -20.85
CA VAL A 661 5.55 -0.45 -19.96
C VAL A 661 7.00 -0.48 -20.43
N ALA A 662 7.25 -0.64 -21.73
CA ALA A 662 8.59 -0.74 -22.30
C ALA A 662 9.40 0.56 -22.13
N MET A 663 8.74 1.72 -22.09
CA MET A 663 9.36 3.02 -21.80
C MET A 663 9.58 3.25 -20.29
N GLY A 664 9.13 2.33 -19.43
CA GLY A 664 9.34 2.35 -17.98
C GLY A 664 8.25 3.08 -17.17
N PHE A 665 7.13 3.44 -17.80
CA PHE A 665 5.96 3.95 -17.08
C PHE A 665 5.16 2.80 -16.48
N ASN A 666 4.53 3.04 -15.32
CA ASN A 666 3.66 2.06 -14.65
C ASN A 666 2.20 2.52 -14.54
N CYS A 667 1.90 3.74 -14.98
CA CYS A 667 0.55 4.28 -14.96
C CYS A 667 0.26 5.23 -16.14
N VAL A 668 -1.02 5.43 -16.43
CA VAL A 668 -1.54 6.40 -17.39
C VAL A 668 -2.53 7.33 -16.68
N ARG A 669 -2.33 8.65 -16.77
CA ARG A 669 -3.36 9.64 -16.44
C ARG A 669 -4.24 9.85 -17.69
N LEU A 670 -5.39 9.18 -17.69
CA LEU A 670 -6.32 9.10 -18.82
C LEU A 670 -7.39 10.18 -18.67
N THR A 671 -7.29 11.19 -19.54
CA THR A 671 -8.19 12.34 -19.48
C THR A 671 -9.58 12.01 -20.03
N TRP A 672 -10.63 12.59 -19.48
CA TRP A 672 -12.00 12.48 -19.96
C TRP A 672 -12.75 13.80 -19.76
N ALA A 673 -13.92 13.94 -20.39
CA ALA A 673 -14.73 15.15 -20.29
C ALA A 673 -16.09 14.88 -19.63
N THR A 674 -16.58 15.80 -18.79
CA THR A 674 -17.83 15.65 -18.04
C THR A 674 -19.03 15.29 -18.92
N PHE A 675 -19.16 15.94 -20.09
CA PHE A 675 -20.27 15.70 -21.02
C PHE A 675 -20.26 14.30 -21.65
N MET A 676 -19.13 13.57 -21.59
CA MET A 676 -19.03 12.18 -22.05
C MET A 676 -20.07 11.28 -21.38
N VAL A 677 -20.37 11.50 -20.10
CA VAL A 677 -21.27 10.64 -19.29
C VAL A 677 -22.54 11.35 -18.83
N THR A 678 -22.65 12.67 -19.00
CA THR A 678 -23.78 13.47 -18.51
C THR A 678 -24.67 14.01 -19.61
N ASN A 679 -24.17 14.14 -20.85
CA ASN A 679 -24.94 14.70 -21.96
C ASN A 679 -25.29 13.60 -22.97
N ALA A 680 -26.59 13.35 -23.16
CA ALA A 680 -27.10 12.32 -24.06
C ALA A 680 -26.62 12.46 -25.52
N SER A 681 -26.27 13.67 -25.96
CA SER A 681 -25.70 13.94 -27.29
C SER A 681 -24.28 13.41 -27.48
N TYR A 682 -23.61 13.06 -26.39
CA TYR A 682 -22.28 12.43 -26.39
C TYR A 682 -22.35 11.00 -25.86
N SER A 683 -22.99 10.76 -24.71
CA SER A 683 -23.01 9.44 -24.04
C SER A 683 -23.73 8.35 -24.84
N SER A 684 -24.61 8.72 -25.79
CA SER A 684 -25.32 7.77 -26.66
C SER A 684 -24.57 7.47 -27.96
N LEU A 685 -23.44 8.13 -28.21
CA LEU A 685 -22.68 7.95 -29.44
C LEU A 685 -21.80 6.71 -29.35
N THR A 686 -21.89 5.86 -30.37
CA THR A 686 -20.83 4.91 -30.66
C THR A 686 -19.60 5.64 -31.20
N VAL A 687 -18.42 5.02 -31.07
CA VAL A 687 -17.18 5.52 -31.69
C VAL A 687 -17.38 5.81 -33.19
N ALA A 688 -18.10 4.95 -33.90
CA ALA A 688 -18.38 5.14 -35.33
C ALA A 688 -19.20 6.41 -35.60
N GLN A 689 -20.25 6.66 -34.82
CA GLN A 689 -21.08 7.85 -34.97
C GLN A 689 -20.31 9.13 -34.62
N SER A 690 -19.51 9.12 -33.55
CA SER A 690 -18.66 10.25 -33.16
C SER A 690 -17.69 10.63 -34.29
N PHE A 691 -16.97 9.64 -34.85
CA PHE A 691 -16.01 9.89 -35.92
C PHE A 691 -16.68 10.29 -37.24
N GLN A 692 -17.85 9.72 -37.58
CA GLN A 692 -18.60 10.11 -38.77
C GLN A 692 -19.09 11.56 -38.70
N ARG A 693 -19.60 11.98 -37.54
CA ARG A 693 -20.01 13.38 -37.27
C ARG A 693 -18.88 14.37 -37.50
N LEU A 694 -17.64 13.98 -37.17
CA LEU A 694 -16.45 14.83 -37.29
C LEU A 694 -15.70 14.65 -38.62
N ASN A 695 -16.27 13.90 -39.56
CA ASN A 695 -15.65 13.57 -40.85
C ASN A 695 -14.28 12.85 -40.72
N LEU A 696 -14.08 12.05 -39.67
CA LEU A 696 -12.86 11.30 -39.36
C LEU A 696 -12.88 9.88 -39.95
N THR A 697 -13.26 9.77 -41.23
CA THR A 697 -13.51 8.47 -41.89
C THR A 697 -12.26 7.60 -42.00
N GLU A 698 -11.11 8.19 -42.32
CA GLU A 698 -9.83 7.48 -42.40
C GLU A 698 -9.40 6.92 -41.04
N SER A 699 -9.49 7.73 -39.99
CA SER A 699 -9.17 7.31 -38.63
C SER A 699 -10.12 6.20 -38.15
N LEU A 700 -11.41 6.29 -38.47
CA LEU A 700 -12.39 5.25 -38.14
C LEU A 700 -12.09 3.92 -38.85
N ALA A 701 -11.73 3.97 -40.13
CA ALA A 701 -11.34 2.78 -40.88
C ALA A 701 -10.10 2.12 -40.26
N ALA A 702 -9.10 2.92 -39.88
CA ALA A 702 -7.89 2.42 -39.26
C ALA A 702 -8.13 1.84 -37.85
N ILE A 703 -9.00 2.46 -37.05
CA ILE A 703 -9.40 1.93 -35.73
C ILE A 703 -10.04 0.55 -35.87
N ARG A 704 -10.94 0.34 -36.84
CA ARG A 704 -11.59 -0.96 -37.07
C ARG A 704 -10.58 -2.07 -37.40
N VAL A 705 -9.50 -1.74 -38.10
CA VAL A 705 -8.43 -2.68 -38.46
C VAL A 705 -7.56 -2.99 -37.24
N ASN A 706 -7.15 -1.95 -36.50
CA ASN A 706 -6.21 -2.11 -35.39
C ASN A 706 -6.86 -2.63 -34.11
N ASN A 707 -8.16 -2.36 -33.91
CA ASN A 707 -8.88 -2.58 -32.65
C ASN A 707 -10.30 -3.15 -32.91
N PRO A 708 -10.44 -4.41 -33.37
CA PRO A 708 -11.73 -5.01 -33.69
C PRO A 708 -12.66 -5.19 -32.48
N SER A 709 -12.10 -5.18 -31.27
CA SER A 709 -12.79 -5.04 -29.98
C SER A 709 -12.11 -3.91 -29.20
N LEU A 710 -12.88 -3.02 -28.59
CA LEU A 710 -12.36 -1.78 -28.01
C LEU A 710 -12.67 -1.70 -26.51
N ALA A 711 -11.64 -1.84 -25.69
CA ALA A 711 -11.70 -1.72 -24.23
C ALA A 711 -10.38 -1.13 -23.70
N VAL A 712 -10.23 0.19 -23.70
CA VAL A 712 -8.96 0.87 -23.40
C VAL A 712 -8.47 0.60 -21.97
N VAL A 713 -9.33 0.82 -20.97
CA VAL A 713 -8.97 0.62 -19.55
C VAL A 713 -8.69 -0.86 -19.22
N SER A 714 -9.45 -1.79 -19.82
CA SER A 714 -9.19 -3.24 -19.69
C SER A 714 -7.82 -3.60 -20.27
N SER A 715 -7.53 -3.13 -21.49
CA SER A 715 -6.23 -3.40 -22.12
C SER A 715 -5.05 -2.81 -21.35
N LEU A 716 -5.22 -1.68 -20.67
CA LEU A 716 -4.19 -1.14 -19.77
C LEU A 716 -4.00 -2.06 -18.55
N GLY A 717 -5.09 -2.49 -17.91
CA GLY A 717 -5.05 -3.40 -16.76
C GLY A 717 -4.46 -4.78 -17.08
N GLU A 718 -4.81 -5.38 -18.22
CA GLU A 718 -4.26 -6.66 -18.71
C GLU A 718 -2.75 -6.63 -18.93
N ASN A 719 -2.18 -5.43 -19.18
CA ASN A 719 -0.74 -5.23 -19.34
C ASN A 719 -0.07 -4.67 -18.07
N GLY A 720 -0.79 -4.65 -16.94
CA GLY A 720 -0.28 -4.20 -15.65
C GLY A 720 -0.01 -2.70 -15.55
N VAL A 721 -0.73 -1.89 -16.34
CA VAL A 721 -0.66 -0.43 -16.29
C VAL A 721 -1.80 0.10 -15.42
N MET A 722 -1.47 0.84 -14.37
CA MET A 722 -2.46 1.53 -13.55
C MET A 722 -3.04 2.74 -14.29
N VAL A 723 -4.26 3.15 -13.93
CA VAL A 723 -5.03 4.20 -14.61
C VAL A 723 -5.49 5.22 -13.58
N ILE A 724 -5.19 6.48 -13.86
CA ILE A 724 -5.70 7.65 -13.13
C ILE A 724 -6.71 8.32 -14.04
N LEU A 725 -7.97 8.40 -13.62
CA LEU A 725 -9.01 9.07 -14.41
C LEU A 725 -8.98 10.57 -14.14
N ASP A 726 -8.76 11.39 -15.16
CA ASP A 726 -8.64 12.84 -15.01
C ASP A 726 -9.82 13.58 -15.67
N ASN A 727 -10.64 14.27 -14.87
CA ASN A 727 -11.69 15.13 -15.41
C ASN A 727 -11.10 16.43 -15.98
N HIS A 728 -10.77 16.41 -17.27
CA HIS A 728 -9.96 17.44 -17.89
C HIS A 728 -10.78 18.67 -18.31
N VAL A 729 -11.94 18.47 -18.94
CA VAL A 729 -12.85 19.56 -19.40
C VAL A 729 -14.31 19.15 -19.21
N SER A 730 -15.25 20.11 -19.21
CA SER A 730 -16.68 19.75 -19.23
C SER A 730 -17.15 19.53 -20.65
N LYS A 731 -16.99 20.56 -21.50
CA LYS A 731 -17.27 20.46 -22.94
C LYS A 731 -16.03 19.92 -23.66
N PRO A 732 -16.17 18.96 -24.58
CA PRO A 732 -15.04 18.28 -25.19
C PRO A 732 -14.33 19.23 -26.15
N GLY A 733 -12.99 19.28 -26.10
CA GLY A 733 -12.20 20.22 -26.88
C GLY A 733 -10.83 20.52 -26.26
N TRP A 734 -10.03 21.34 -26.94
CA TRP A 734 -8.72 21.78 -26.45
C TRP A 734 -8.86 22.87 -25.37
N CYS A 735 -7.94 22.85 -24.42
CA CYS A 735 -7.80 23.82 -23.32
C CYS A 735 -6.36 24.41 -23.37
N CYS A 736 -5.94 25.38 -22.57
CA CYS A 736 -6.52 25.88 -21.35
C CYS A 736 -6.44 27.41 -21.35
N GLY A 737 -7.42 28.07 -21.97
CA GLY A 737 -7.50 29.54 -21.99
C GLY A 737 -8.16 30.08 -20.73
N ASN A 738 -7.91 31.34 -20.36
CA ASN A 738 -8.62 32.00 -19.25
C ASN A 738 -10.12 32.19 -19.50
N ASN A 739 -10.56 32.13 -20.76
CA ASN A 739 -11.93 32.44 -21.19
C ASN A 739 -12.53 31.33 -22.07
N ASP A 740 -12.05 30.10 -21.98
CA ASP A 740 -12.57 28.97 -22.77
C ASP A 740 -13.91 28.41 -22.25
N GLY A 741 -14.44 29.00 -21.16
CA GLY A 741 -15.71 28.61 -20.54
C GLY A 741 -15.65 27.33 -19.72
N ASN A 742 -14.46 26.77 -19.48
CA ASN A 742 -14.24 25.56 -18.69
C ASN A 742 -13.35 25.78 -17.45
N GLY A 743 -12.90 27.01 -17.17
CA GLY A 743 -11.84 27.29 -16.21
C GLY A 743 -12.22 27.16 -14.73
N PHE A 744 -13.43 27.57 -14.34
CA PHE A 744 -13.88 27.55 -12.94
C PHE A 744 -15.37 27.29 -12.79
N PHE A 745 -15.79 26.92 -11.58
CA PHE A 745 -17.20 26.68 -11.23
C PHE A 745 -18.10 27.85 -11.63
N GLY A 746 -19.18 27.56 -12.37
CA GLY A 746 -20.12 28.55 -12.89
C GLY A 746 -19.72 29.22 -14.20
N ASP A 747 -18.60 28.81 -14.82
CA ASP A 747 -18.31 29.17 -16.20
C ASP A 747 -19.31 28.52 -17.18
N ALA A 748 -19.35 29.03 -18.41
CA ALA A 748 -20.36 28.70 -19.43
C ALA A 748 -20.60 27.19 -19.63
N TYR A 749 -19.57 26.36 -19.44
CA TYR A 749 -19.67 24.91 -19.58
C TYR A 749 -19.41 24.14 -18.28
N PHE A 750 -19.09 24.82 -17.17
CA PHE A 750 -18.70 24.20 -15.91
C PHE A 750 -19.76 24.42 -14.83
N ASP A 751 -20.88 23.72 -14.98
CA ASP A 751 -21.91 23.61 -13.96
C ASP A 751 -21.48 22.61 -12.85
N PRO A 752 -21.45 23.00 -11.57
CA PRO A 752 -21.00 22.14 -10.47
C PRO A 752 -21.88 20.90 -10.23
N ASP A 753 -23.21 20.98 -10.47
CA ASP A 753 -24.10 19.85 -10.27
C ASP A 753 -23.91 18.81 -11.36
N VAL A 754 -23.78 19.26 -12.62
CA VAL A 754 -23.44 18.38 -13.76
C VAL A 754 -22.05 17.76 -13.58
N TRP A 755 -21.08 18.51 -13.06
CA TRP A 755 -19.74 17.99 -12.78
C TRP A 755 -19.75 16.91 -11.69
N VAL A 756 -20.44 17.13 -10.57
CA VAL A 756 -20.58 16.11 -9.51
C VAL A 756 -21.30 14.85 -10.02
N ASP A 757 -22.35 14.99 -10.84
CA ASP A 757 -23.01 13.85 -11.50
C ASP A 757 -22.04 13.09 -12.42
N GLY A 758 -21.24 13.81 -13.20
CA GLY A 758 -20.23 13.22 -14.07
C GLY A 758 -19.14 12.47 -13.30
N LEU A 759 -18.63 13.07 -12.21
CA LEU A 759 -17.67 12.43 -11.32
C LEU A 759 -18.23 11.14 -10.72
N THR A 760 -19.45 11.19 -10.20
CA THR A 760 -20.15 10.04 -9.62
C THR A 760 -20.28 8.92 -10.65
N LYS A 761 -20.81 9.22 -11.84
CA LYS A 761 -20.98 8.23 -12.92
C LYS A 761 -19.65 7.60 -13.35
N MET A 762 -18.60 8.41 -13.47
CA MET A 762 -17.28 7.92 -13.89
C MET A 762 -16.65 7.04 -12.81
N ALA A 763 -16.70 7.47 -11.56
CA ALA A 763 -16.26 6.69 -10.41
C ALA A 763 -17.02 5.36 -10.31
N THR A 764 -18.36 5.37 -10.39
CA THR A 764 -19.21 4.16 -10.38
C THR A 764 -18.88 3.23 -11.54
N MET A 765 -18.70 3.75 -12.76
CA MET A 765 -18.40 2.94 -13.94
C MET A 765 -17.11 2.12 -13.78
N PHE A 766 -16.12 2.67 -13.08
CA PHE A 766 -14.82 2.05 -12.86
C PHE A 766 -14.62 1.49 -11.44
N ALA A 767 -15.68 1.47 -10.61
CA ALA A 767 -15.63 0.97 -9.24
C ALA A 767 -15.21 -0.50 -9.16
N ALA A 768 -15.48 -1.32 -10.19
CA ALA A 768 -15.04 -2.71 -10.28
C ALA A 768 -13.76 -2.95 -11.09
N VAL A 769 -13.08 -1.90 -11.56
CA VAL A 769 -11.90 -2.02 -12.41
C VAL A 769 -10.63 -1.80 -11.59
N PRO A 770 -9.84 -2.84 -11.27
CA PRO A 770 -8.71 -2.74 -10.35
C PRO A 770 -7.53 -1.95 -10.91
N SER A 771 -7.40 -1.86 -12.23
CA SER A 771 -6.39 -1.01 -12.86
C SER A 771 -6.70 0.48 -12.68
N VAL A 772 -7.92 0.88 -12.34
CA VAL A 772 -8.24 2.27 -12.00
C VAL A 772 -7.93 2.51 -10.53
N VAL A 773 -6.86 3.26 -10.27
CA VAL A 773 -6.26 3.40 -8.94
C VAL A 773 -6.41 4.79 -8.33
N ALA A 774 -6.68 5.80 -9.17
CA ALA A 774 -6.87 7.17 -8.73
C ALA A 774 -7.82 7.93 -9.67
N MET A 775 -8.36 9.05 -9.19
CA MET A 775 -9.20 9.93 -9.96
C MET A 775 -8.90 11.39 -9.61
N SER A 776 -8.43 12.17 -10.59
CA SER A 776 -8.31 13.62 -10.46
C SER A 776 -9.64 14.31 -10.73
N LEU A 777 -10.03 15.17 -9.79
CA LEU A 777 -11.35 15.78 -9.75
C LEU A 777 -11.56 16.82 -10.84
N ARG A 778 -10.54 17.65 -11.15
CA ARG A 778 -10.68 18.73 -12.13
C ARG A 778 -9.35 19.35 -12.55
N ASN A 779 -8.98 19.21 -13.81
CA ASN A 779 -7.77 19.82 -14.36
C ASN A 779 -7.78 21.36 -14.39
N GLU A 780 -6.73 21.98 -13.87
CA GLU A 780 -6.35 23.39 -14.01
C GLU A 780 -7.44 24.42 -13.70
N LEU A 781 -7.94 24.44 -12.46
CA LEU A 781 -8.87 25.50 -12.03
C LEU A 781 -8.22 26.89 -12.21
N ARG A 782 -8.92 27.78 -12.92
CA ARG A 782 -8.36 29.07 -13.41
C ARG A 782 -9.43 30.09 -13.80
N GLY A 783 -8.99 31.31 -14.09
CA GLY A 783 -9.83 32.35 -14.69
C GLY A 783 -10.42 33.32 -13.68
N PRO A 784 -11.18 34.32 -14.15
CA PRO A 784 -11.57 35.49 -13.35
C PRO A 784 -12.58 35.19 -12.23
N ARG A 785 -13.27 34.04 -12.26
CA ARG A 785 -14.22 33.62 -11.20
C ARG A 785 -13.56 32.91 -10.03
N GLN A 786 -12.30 32.51 -10.18
CA GLN A 786 -11.61 31.67 -9.21
C GLN A 786 -11.56 32.29 -7.82
N ASN A 787 -11.97 31.53 -6.81
CA ASN A 787 -11.89 31.92 -5.41
C ASN A 787 -11.81 30.68 -4.49
N SER A 788 -11.23 30.83 -3.30
CA SER A 788 -11.04 29.70 -2.38
C SER A 788 -12.33 29.20 -1.74
N ALA A 789 -13.34 30.06 -1.53
CA ALA A 789 -14.60 29.68 -0.91
C ALA A 789 -15.36 28.65 -1.76
N ASP A 790 -15.49 28.91 -3.06
CA ASP A 790 -16.08 27.97 -4.01
C ASP A 790 -15.20 26.74 -4.23
N TRP A 791 -13.88 26.89 -4.20
CA TRP A 791 -12.96 25.75 -4.23
C TRP A 791 -13.26 24.78 -3.08
N TYR A 792 -13.31 25.24 -1.83
CA TYR A 792 -13.64 24.34 -0.69
C TYR A 792 -15.02 23.73 -0.83
N LYS A 793 -16.02 24.52 -1.22
CA LYS A 793 -17.40 24.06 -1.36
C LYS A 793 -17.51 22.93 -2.38
N TYR A 794 -16.98 23.12 -3.58
CA TYR A 794 -17.19 22.19 -4.69
C TYR A 794 -16.15 21.08 -4.74
N MET A 795 -14.87 21.35 -4.44
CA MET A 795 -13.84 20.29 -4.42
C MET A 795 -14.10 19.27 -3.31
N GLN A 796 -14.53 19.70 -2.12
CA GLN A 796 -14.96 18.74 -1.08
C GLN A 796 -16.17 17.96 -1.56
N ARG A 797 -17.20 18.62 -2.12
CA ARG A 797 -18.39 17.92 -2.63
C ARG A 797 -18.07 16.91 -3.73
N GLY A 798 -17.16 17.24 -4.65
CA GLY A 798 -16.70 16.33 -5.70
C GLY A 798 -15.88 15.18 -5.13
N ALA A 799 -15.02 15.46 -4.15
CA ALA A 799 -14.23 14.45 -3.45
C ALA A 799 -15.12 13.43 -2.73
N GLU A 800 -16.12 13.90 -1.99
CA GLU A 800 -17.14 13.08 -1.34
C GLU A 800 -17.91 12.22 -2.36
N ALA A 801 -18.31 12.82 -3.48
CA ALA A 801 -19.05 12.11 -4.52
C ALA A 801 -18.21 11.00 -5.18
N VAL A 802 -16.94 11.26 -5.48
CA VAL A 802 -16.02 10.23 -6.02
C VAL A 802 -15.77 9.14 -5.00
N HIS A 803 -15.45 9.49 -3.76
CA HIS A 803 -15.16 8.50 -2.73
C HIS A 803 -16.38 7.64 -2.41
N ALA A 804 -17.58 8.25 -2.32
CA ALA A 804 -18.84 7.51 -2.14
C ALA A 804 -19.16 6.57 -3.32
N ALA A 805 -18.75 6.94 -4.54
CA ALA A 805 -19.00 6.13 -5.74
C ALA A 805 -17.91 5.09 -6.01
N ASN A 806 -16.68 5.31 -5.56
CA ASN A 806 -15.53 4.44 -5.72
C ASN A 806 -14.48 4.70 -4.62
N PRO A 807 -14.59 4.05 -3.45
CA PRO A 807 -13.67 4.30 -2.33
C PRO A 807 -12.27 3.72 -2.57
N ARG A 808 -12.08 2.90 -3.62
CA ARG A 808 -10.77 2.29 -3.94
C ARG A 808 -9.79 3.30 -4.51
N VAL A 809 -10.27 4.30 -5.24
CA VAL A 809 -9.38 5.25 -5.91
C VAL A 809 -8.83 6.30 -4.94
N VAL A 810 -7.56 6.67 -5.12
CA VAL A 810 -7.03 7.91 -4.54
C VAL A 810 -7.72 9.09 -5.25
N VAL A 811 -8.36 9.96 -4.49
CA VAL A 811 -9.01 11.19 -4.95
C VAL A 811 -7.96 12.29 -4.98
N ILE A 812 -7.68 12.82 -6.17
CA ILE A 812 -6.64 13.82 -6.39
C ILE A 812 -7.28 15.21 -6.55
N LEU A 813 -6.90 16.15 -5.69
CA LEU A 813 -7.43 17.51 -5.64
C LEU A 813 -6.45 18.50 -6.28
N SER A 814 -6.91 19.17 -7.31
CA SER A 814 -6.14 20.14 -8.10
C SER A 814 -6.16 21.53 -7.49
N GLY A 815 -5.12 22.31 -7.78
CA GLY A 815 -4.88 23.63 -7.23
C GLY A 815 -5.59 24.75 -7.99
N MET A 816 -5.35 25.98 -7.55
CA MET A 816 -5.77 27.18 -8.26
C MET A 816 -4.68 27.64 -9.24
N SER A 817 -5.05 28.55 -10.15
CA SER A 817 -4.13 29.20 -11.08
C SER A 817 -3.42 28.19 -11.98
N PHE A 818 -4.18 27.35 -12.71
CA PHE A 818 -3.63 26.28 -13.55
C PHE A 818 -2.85 25.25 -12.74
N ASP A 819 -3.39 24.84 -11.58
CA ASP A 819 -2.75 23.90 -10.66
C ASP A 819 -1.35 24.31 -10.19
N ASN A 820 -1.07 25.62 -10.19
CA ASN A 820 0.20 26.16 -9.70
C ASN A 820 0.13 26.49 -8.20
N ASP A 821 -1.06 26.67 -7.61
CA ASP A 821 -1.17 27.23 -6.26
C ASP A 821 -2.12 26.44 -5.35
N LEU A 822 -1.55 25.91 -4.26
CA LEU A 822 -2.21 25.26 -3.13
C LEU A 822 -1.88 25.97 -1.80
N ALA A 823 -1.30 27.18 -1.84
CA ALA A 823 -0.82 27.87 -0.64
C ALA A 823 -1.96 28.22 0.33
N PHE A 824 -3.17 28.41 -0.20
CA PHE A 824 -4.36 28.75 0.59
C PHE A 824 -4.75 27.62 1.57
N LEU A 825 -4.31 26.38 1.37
CA LEU A 825 -4.53 25.26 2.30
C LEU A 825 -3.78 25.42 3.63
N ASN A 826 -2.73 26.26 3.69
CA ASN A 826 -2.09 26.64 4.95
C ASN A 826 -3.06 27.31 5.92
N SER A 827 -4.06 28.02 5.41
CA SER A 827 -5.01 28.77 6.23
C SER A 827 -6.19 27.92 6.72
N ARG A 828 -6.51 26.87 5.97
CA ARG A 828 -7.67 26.01 6.18
C ARG A 828 -7.42 24.69 5.46
N GLN A 829 -7.36 23.59 6.19
CA GLN A 829 -7.23 22.27 5.56
C GLN A 829 -8.55 21.87 4.88
N VAL A 830 -8.44 21.02 3.85
CA VAL A 830 -9.62 20.41 3.22
C VAL A 830 -10.34 19.53 4.24
N ASN A 831 -11.67 19.58 4.27
CA ASN A 831 -12.48 18.77 5.17
C ASN A 831 -13.35 17.80 4.37
N VAL A 832 -12.97 16.53 4.36
CA VAL A 832 -13.71 15.43 3.73
C VAL A 832 -13.91 14.30 4.74
N SER A 833 -14.93 13.49 4.52
CA SER A 833 -15.34 12.41 5.42
C SER A 833 -14.40 11.21 5.43
N PHE A 834 -13.42 11.19 4.52
CA PHE A 834 -12.48 10.09 4.32
C PHE A 834 -11.02 10.54 4.43
N ALA A 835 -10.21 9.72 5.08
CA ALA A 835 -8.76 9.89 5.18
C ALA A 835 -8.05 8.79 4.38
N GLY A 836 -6.73 8.92 4.15
CA GLY A 836 -5.95 7.86 3.51
C GLY A 836 -6.24 7.64 2.01
N LYS A 837 -6.99 8.54 1.36
CA LYS A 837 -7.29 8.50 -0.08
C LYS A 837 -7.15 9.85 -0.76
N VAL A 838 -6.60 10.86 -0.09
CA VAL A 838 -6.51 12.23 -0.62
C VAL A 838 -5.08 12.51 -1.02
N ALA A 839 -4.88 12.91 -2.26
CA ALA A 839 -3.63 13.49 -2.74
C ALA A 839 -3.92 14.86 -3.36
N PHE A 840 -2.90 15.71 -3.43
CA PHE A 840 -2.97 16.98 -4.14
C PHE A 840 -2.14 16.92 -5.41
N GLU A 841 -2.50 17.70 -6.42
CA GLU A 841 -1.70 17.78 -7.65
C GLU A 841 -1.20 19.18 -7.99
N VAL A 842 -0.05 19.24 -8.65
CA VAL A 842 0.61 20.47 -9.08
C VAL A 842 1.12 20.33 -10.51
N HIS A 843 0.95 21.38 -11.31
CA HIS A 843 1.50 21.48 -12.66
C HIS A 843 2.75 22.38 -12.66
N TRP A 844 3.82 21.94 -13.33
CA TRP A 844 5.04 22.72 -13.41
C TRP A 844 5.69 22.61 -14.80
N TYR A 845 5.71 23.73 -15.51
CA TYR A 845 6.31 23.84 -16.84
C TYR A 845 7.36 24.95 -16.90
N GLY A 846 8.31 24.82 -17.83
CA GLY A 846 9.33 25.83 -18.09
C GLY A 846 8.73 27.17 -18.54
N PHE A 847 7.58 27.15 -19.23
CA PHE A 847 6.92 28.38 -19.68
C PHE A 847 6.25 29.18 -18.56
N SER A 848 5.94 28.58 -17.40
CA SER A 848 5.36 29.30 -16.25
C SER A 848 6.29 30.41 -15.73
N ASP A 849 7.60 30.21 -15.88
CA ASP A 849 8.66 31.17 -15.57
C ASP A 849 9.53 31.47 -16.81
N GLY A 850 8.93 31.45 -18.01
CA GLY A 850 9.68 31.40 -19.27
C GLY A 850 10.72 32.51 -19.46
N GLN A 851 10.43 33.75 -19.05
CA GLN A 851 11.41 34.84 -19.13
C GLN A 851 12.58 34.66 -18.18
N ALA A 852 12.31 34.11 -16.98
CA ALA A 852 13.37 33.83 -16.02
C ALA A 852 14.29 32.73 -16.54
N TRP A 853 13.73 31.64 -17.09
CA TRP A 853 14.53 30.57 -17.72
C TRP A 853 15.28 31.05 -18.96
N ARG A 854 14.71 31.96 -19.75
CA ARG A 854 15.35 32.49 -20.96
C ARG A 854 16.56 33.37 -20.66
N ALA A 855 16.42 34.27 -19.69
CA ALA A 855 17.32 35.42 -19.53
C ALA A 855 18.03 35.47 -18.17
N GLY A 856 17.70 34.59 -17.24
CA GLY A 856 18.34 34.52 -15.92
C GLY A 856 19.44 33.47 -15.85
N ASN A 857 20.29 33.57 -14.82
CA ASN A 857 21.24 32.55 -14.44
C ASN A 857 20.52 31.29 -13.95
N ALA A 858 20.86 30.12 -14.52
CA ALA A 858 20.13 28.88 -14.26
C ALA A 858 20.15 28.42 -12.79
N ASN A 859 21.23 28.69 -12.02
CA ASN A 859 21.28 28.35 -10.60
C ASN A 859 20.32 29.21 -9.78
N GLN A 860 20.34 30.53 -9.99
CA GLN A 860 19.46 31.49 -9.32
C GLN A 860 18.00 31.24 -9.67
N VAL A 861 17.72 31.01 -10.96
CA VAL A 861 16.37 30.71 -11.44
C VAL A 861 15.87 29.40 -10.84
N CYS A 862 16.66 28.32 -10.88
CA CYS A 862 16.27 27.06 -10.27
C CYS A 862 16.01 27.20 -8.77
N ALA A 863 16.89 27.86 -8.02
CA ALA A 863 16.71 28.09 -6.58
C ALA A 863 15.41 28.87 -6.28
N ARG A 864 15.18 29.98 -6.99
CA ARG A 864 14.02 30.86 -6.80
C ARG A 864 12.72 30.16 -7.18
N VAL A 865 12.69 29.51 -8.34
CA VAL A 865 11.48 28.84 -8.88
C VAL A 865 11.14 27.61 -8.05
N ALA A 866 12.12 26.75 -7.73
CA ALA A 866 11.89 25.58 -6.88
C ALA A 866 11.38 26.01 -5.49
N ALA A 867 11.98 27.03 -4.87
CA ALA A 867 11.50 27.54 -3.58
C ALA A 867 10.09 28.15 -3.68
N SER A 868 9.73 28.77 -4.82
CA SER A 868 8.37 29.25 -5.08
C SER A 868 7.36 28.10 -5.15
N VAL A 869 7.68 27.04 -5.90
CA VAL A 869 6.83 25.84 -6.01
C VAL A 869 6.73 25.12 -4.66
N SER A 870 7.81 25.04 -3.88
CA SER A 870 7.77 24.47 -2.54
C SER A 870 6.81 25.22 -1.62
N ARG A 871 6.88 26.56 -1.59
CA ARG A 871 5.96 27.38 -0.76
C ARG A 871 4.50 27.31 -1.21
N ARG A 872 4.25 27.09 -2.50
CA ARG A 872 2.89 27.07 -3.06
C ARG A 872 2.24 25.69 -3.05
N ALA A 873 3.00 24.60 -3.13
CA ALA A 873 2.44 23.25 -3.25
C ALA A 873 3.23 22.19 -2.46
N LEU A 874 4.55 22.09 -2.61
CA LEU A 874 5.30 20.93 -2.09
C LEU A 874 5.43 20.91 -0.55
N TYR A 875 5.15 22.02 0.14
CA TYR A 875 5.10 22.06 1.60
C TYR A 875 4.09 21.06 2.19
N LEU A 876 3.08 20.66 1.42
CA LEU A 876 2.09 19.66 1.81
C LEU A 876 2.72 18.28 2.09
N LEU A 877 3.86 17.97 1.45
CA LEU A 877 4.63 16.75 1.73
C LEU A 877 5.17 16.74 3.17
N ASP A 878 5.52 17.91 3.72
CA ASP A 878 5.99 18.02 5.12
C ASP A 878 4.81 18.01 6.11
N GLN A 879 3.60 18.33 5.63
CA GLN A 879 2.34 18.22 6.36
C GLN A 879 1.76 16.78 6.32
N GLY A 880 2.43 15.84 5.65
CA GLY A 880 1.97 14.46 5.56
C GLY A 880 0.91 14.19 4.49
N TRP A 881 0.84 15.01 3.43
CA TRP A 881 -0.02 14.78 2.27
C TRP A 881 0.79 14.42 1.02
N PRO A 882 0.38 13.44 0.20
CA PRO A 882 1.02 13.21 -1.09
C PRO A 882 0.76 14.38 -2.05
N VAL A 883 1.81 14.79 -2.75
CA VAL A 883 1.73 15.77 -3.84
C VAL A 883 2.20 15.11 -5.12
N PHE A 884 1.28 15.02 -6.09
CA PHE A 884 1.47 14.44 -7.41
C PHE A 884 1.84 15.53 -8.41
N LEU A 885 3.03 15.46 -9.03
CA LEU A 885 3.40 16.31 -10.16
C LEU A 885 2.68 15.79 -11.41
N SER A 886 1.39 16.07 -11.53
CA SER A 886 0.47 15.47 -12.51
C SER A 886 0.72 15.94 -13.94
N GLU A 887 1.36 17.10 -14.13
CA GLU A 887 1.82 17.56 -15.43
C GLU A 887 3.14 18.34 -15.36
N PHE A 888 4.10 17.87 -16.16
CA PHE A 888 5.33 18.55 -16.52
C PHE A 888 5.81 17.99 -17.87
N GLY A 889 6.60 18.76 -18.61
CA GLY A 889 7.09 18.32 -19.90
C GLY A 889 7.96 19.36 -20.59
N VAL A 890 8.50 18.96 -21.74
CA VAL A 890 9.37 19.77 -22.58
C VAL A 890 9.06 19.54 -24.05
N ASP A 891 9.37 20.51 -24.90
CA ASP A 891 9.40 20.32 -26.35
C ASP A 891 10.47 19.28 -26.72
N ASN A 892 10.03 18.07 -27.09
CA ASN A 892 10.90 16.94 -27.38
C ASN A 892 11.69 17.08 -28.69
N ARG A 893 11.51 18.17 -29.45
CA ARG A 893 12.38 18.54 -30.58
C ARG A 893 13.72 19.14 -30.14
N GLY A 894 13.81 19.59 -28.88
CA GLY A 894 15.04 20.13 -28.27
C GLY A 894 15.36 21.58 -28.62
N GLY A 895 14.51 22.27 -29.38
CA GLY A 895 14.73 23.66 -29.80
C GLY A 895 14.30 24.73 -28.79
N ASN A 896 13.62 24.34 -27.70
CA ASN A 896 13.10 25.29 -26.71
C ASN A 896 14.10 25.50 -25.56
N VAL A 897 14.73 26.68 -25.54
CA VAL A 897 15.73 27.06 -24.53
C VAL A 897 15.17 27.02 -23.11
N ASN A 898 13.93 27.47 -22.89
CA ASN A 898 13.34 27.54 -21.56
C ASN A 898 13.14 26.13 -20.99
N ASP A 899 12.54 25.26 -21.80
CA ASP A 899 12.26 23.88 -21.43
C ASP A 899 13.55 23.10 -21.15
N ASN A 900 14.58 23.27 -21.99
CA ASN A 900 15.86 22.61 -21.81
C ASN A 900 16.49 22.96 -20.45
N ARG A 901 16.58 24.26 -20.10
CA ARG A 901 17.18 24.74 -18.84
C ARG A 901 16.33 24.38 -17.61
N TYR A 902 15.01 24.30 -17.78
CA TYR A 902 14.07 23.91 -16.73
C TYR A 902 14.19 22.43 -16.35
N TYR A 903 14.41 21.55 -17.34
CA TYR A 903 14.20 20.11 -17.16
C TYR A 903 15.13 19.47 -16.12
N GLY A 904 16.39 19.90 -16.07
CA GLY A 904 17.34 19.45 -15.03
C GLY A 904 16.93 19.88 -13.62
N CYS A 905 16.33 21.07 -13.47
CA CYS A 905 15.90 21.59 -12.17
C CYS A 905 14.72 20.78 -11.60
N VAL A 906 13.67 20.53 -12.39
CA VAL A 906 12.53 19.73 -11.94
C VAL A 906 12.93 18.29 -11.62
N ALA A 907 13.83 17.69 -12.41
CA ALA A 907 14.35 16.35 -12.14
C ALA A 907 15.10 16.28 -10.80
N ALA A 908 15.88 17.31 -10.46
CA ALA A 908 16.58 17.38 -9.18
C ALA A 908 15.61 17.45 -7.99
N VAL A 909 14.54 18.25 -8.10
CA VAL A 909 13.50 18.35 -7.06
C VAL A 909 12.70 17.06 -6.93
N ALA A 910 12.32 16.46 -8.05
CA ALA A 910 11.57 15.19 -8.07
C ALA A 910 12.37 14.04 -7.45
N ALA A 911 13.70 13.99 -7.65
CA ALA A 911 14.56 12.99 -7.02
C ALA A 911 14.71 13.23 -5.50
N ASP A 912 14.98 14.46 -5.09
CA ASP A 912 15.19 14.84 -3.68
C ASP A 912 13.98 14.55 -2.80
N LEU A 913 12.80 14.87 -3.32
CA LEU A 913 11.53 14.69 -2.63
C LEU A 913 10.87 13.34 -2.93
N ASP A 914 11.41 12.56 -3.86
CA ASP A 914 10.86 11.29 -4.35
C ASP A 914 9.38 11.40 -4.79
N LEU A 915 9.06 12.46 -5.54
CA LEU A 915 7.70 12.83 -5.96
C LEU A 915 7.06 11.78 -6.87
N ASP A 916 5.76 11.56 -6.73
CA ASP A 916 4.95 10.92 -7.77
C ASP A 916 4.76 11.88 -8.94
N TRP A 917 4.72 11.39 -10.18
CA TRP A 917 4.67 12.26 -11.36
C TRP A 917 3.96 11.65 -12.57
N ALA A 918 3.44 12.51 -13.45
CA ALA A 918 2.91 12.17 -14.76
C ALA A 918 3.45 13.11 -15.84
N LEU A 919 4.12 12.56 -16.85
CA LEU A 919 4.71 13.33 -17.94
C LEU A 919 3.62 13.73 -18.94
N TRP A 920 3.58 15.01 -19.31
CA TRP A 920 2.81 15.49 -20.46
C TRP A 920 3.72 15.45 -21.70
N THR A 921 3.50 14.55 -22.67
CA THR A 921 2.32 13.68 -22.88
C THR A 921 2.61 12.46 -23.76
N LEU A 922 1.73 11.45 -23.84
CA LEU A 922 2.01 10.19 -24.57
C LEU A 922 1.96 10.34 -26.10
N GLN A 923 0.89 10.96 -26.60
CA GLN A 923 0.54 11.05 -28.03
C GLN A 923 1.57 11.85 -28.81
N GLY A 924 1.93 11.35 -30.00
CA GLY A 924 2.69 12.12 -30.98
C GLY A 924 1.82 12.85 -32.00
N SER A 925 0.53 12.51 -32.10
CA SER A 925 -0.42 13.17 -33.02
C SER A 925 -1.86 13.07 -32.54
N TYR A 926 -2.70 14.01 -32.98
CA TYR A 926 -4.14 14.06 -32.66
C TYR A 926 -5.01 13.61 -33.85
N TYR A 927 -6.17 13.01 -33.58
CA TYR A 927 -7.21 12.82 -34.58
C TYR A 927 -7.70 14.16 -35.13
N LEU A 928 -8.03 15.07 -34.20
CA LEU A 928 -8.54 16.40 -34.46
C LEU A 928 -8.23 17.29 -33.25
N ARG A 929 -7.48 18.36 -33.47
CA ARG A 929 -7.25 19.40 -32.45
C ARG A 929 -7.44 20.76 -33.08
N GLU A 930 -8.37 21.55 -32.54
CA GLU A 930 -8.68 22.91 -33.01
C GLU A 930 -8.96 22.99 -34.52
N GLY A 931 -9.65 21.98 -35.06
CA GLY A 931 -9.97 21.89 -36.50
C GLY A 931 -8.85 21.29 -37.37
N VAL A 932 -7.69 20.97 -36.80
CA VAL A 932 -6.54 20.42 -37.54
C VAL A 932 -6.48 18.90 -37.37
N LEU A 933 -6.51 18.18 -38.49
CA LEU A 933 -6.34 16.73 -38.55
C LEU A 933 -4.87 16.34 -38.42
N GLY A 934 -4.56 15.34 -37.60
CA GLY A 934 -3.21 14.80 -37.52
C GLY A 934 -2.18 15.80 -37.00
N LEU A 935 -2.58 16.78 -36.17
CA LEU A 935 -1.65 17.78 -35.65
C LEU A 935 -0.51 17.10 -34.86
N ASP A 936 0.73 17.51 -35.13
CA ASP A 936 1.93 16.97 -34.45
C ASP A 936 2.02 17.49 -33.01
N GLU A 937 2.10 16.57 -32.05
CA GLU A 937 2.30 16.89 -30.64
C GLU A 937 3.79 16.83 -30.31
N VAL A 938 4.39 18.01 -30.20
CA VAL A 938 5.84 18.17 -30.03
C VAL A 938 6.30 17.94 -28.59
N TYR A 939 5.39 18.02 -27.61
CA TYR A 939 5.63 17.56 -26.24
C TYR A 939 5.44 16.04 -26.10
N GLY A 940 4.95 15.37 -27.16
CA GLY A 940 4.69 13.93 -27.18
C GLY A 940 5.95 13.09 -26.97
N VAL A 941 5.85 12.10 -26.09
CA VAL A 941 6.87 11.05 -25.91
C VAL A 941 7.03 10.25 -27.19
N LEU A 942 5.92 9.93 -27.85
CA LEU A 942 5.93 9.22 -29.13
C LEU A 942 6.09 10.20 -30.30
N ASP A 943 6.67 9.69 -31.39
CA ASP A 943 6.68 10.39 -32.66
C ASP A 943 5.28 10.49 -33.28
N TRP A 944 5.13 11.36 -34.27
CA TRP A 944 3.86 11.58 -34.98
C TRP A 944 3.18 10.28 -35.45
N ALA A 945 4.00 9.29 -35.83
CA ALA A 945 3.57 8.00 -36.38
C ALA A 945 3.21 6.95 -35.31
N TRP A 946 3.48 7.22 -34.03
CA TRP A 946 3.31 6.26 -32.93
C TRP A 946 4.14 4.98 -33.09
N CYS A 947 5.28 5.02 -33.78
CA CYS A 947 6.15 3.83 -33.94
C CYS A 947 7.32 3.82 -32.93
N LYS A 948 7.77 4.97 -32.40
CA LYS A 948 8.94 5.06 -31.50
C LYS A 948 8.93 6.30 -30.59
N PRO A 949 9.75 6.35 -29.53
CA PRO A 949 10.01 7.58 -28.80
C PRO A 949 10.57 8.67 -29.73
N ARG A 950 10.12 9.92 -29.53
CA ARG A 950 10.59 11.09 -30.28
C ARG A 950 12.02 11.48 -29.88
N ASN A 951 12.34 11.37 -28.59
CA ASN A 951 13.61 11.80 -28.02
C ASN A 951 14.06 10.84 -26.90
N ASP A 952 14.92 9.89 -27.26
CA ASP A 952 15.45 8.89 -26.32
C ASP A 952 16.27 9.52 -25.18
N THR A 953 16.94 10.64 -25.44
CA THR A 953 17.72 11.37 -24.42
C THR A 953 16.79 11.96 -23.36
N ALA A 954 15.70 12.62 -23.76
CA ALA A 954 14.73 13.20 -22.85
C ALA A 954 14.00 12.13 -22.02
N LEU A 955 13.72 10.97 -22.62
CA LEU A 955 13.15 9.82 -21.92
C LEU A 955 14.15 9.20 -20.92
N THR A 956 15.43 9.08 -21.30
CA THR A 956 16.49 8.49 -20.46
C THR A 956 16.67 9.26 -19.14
N ARG A 957 16.49 10.59 -19.16
CA ARG A 957 16.58 11.46 -17.97
C ARG A 957 15.63 11.04 -16.84
N LEU A 958 14.51 10.40 -17.17
CA LEU A 958 13.47 10.01 -16.21
C LEU A 958 13.73 8.64 -15.55
N HIS A 959 14.65 7.82 -16.06
CA HIS A 959 14.80 6.43 -15.60
C HIS A 959 15.04 6.29 -14.09
N ALA A 960 15.87 7.15 -13.51
CA ALA A 960 16.11 7.12 -12.06
C ALA A 960 14.86 7.46 -11.23
N LEU A 961 13.98 8.30 -11.78
CA LEU A 961 12.74 8.76 -11.16
C LEU A 961 11.58 7.75 -11.31
N GLN A 962 11.72 6.73 -12.16
CA GLN A 962 10.69 5.69 -12.38
C GLN A 962 10.59 4.70 -11.21
N ARG A 963 11.57 4.71 -10.30
CA ARG A 963 11.58 3.88 -9.09
C ARG A 963 11.64 4.78 -7.85
N PRO A 964 11.05 4.35 -6.71
CA PRO A 964 11.13 5.12 -5.48
C PRO A 964 12.55 5.06 -4.92
N PHE A 965 13.08 6.18 -4.42
CA PHE A 965 14.38 6.23 -3.72
C PHE A 965 14.22 5.87 -2.23
N ARG A 966 13.07 6.19 -1.65
CA ARG A 966 12.75 5.98 -0.23
C ARG A 966 11.24 5.82 -0.04
N GLY A 967 10.84 5.46 1.16
CA GLY A 967 9.43 5.39 1.54
C GLY A 967 9.13 4.13 2.35
N PRO A 968 7.91 4.01 2.87
CA PRO A 968 7.49 2.84 3.64
C PRO A 968 7.60 1.56 2.77
N GLY A 969 7.94 0.44 3.40
CA GLY A 969 8.16 -0.85 2.71
C GLY A 969 9.45 -1.00 1.89
N LEU A 970 10.23 0.07 1.68
CA LEU A 970 11.46 0.08 0.84
C LEU A 970 12.77 0.03 1.65
N ALA A 971 12.76 -0.42 2.90
CA ALA A 971 13.93 -0.44 3.79
C ALA A 971 14.89 -1.60 3.48
N GLU A 972 15.30 -1.73 2.21
CA GLU A 972 16.26 -2.74 1.74
C GLU A 972 17.68 -2.48 2.31
N ALA A 973 17.97 -1.23 2.69
CA ALA A 973 19.18 -0.82 3.38
C ALA A 973 18.91 0.37 4.33
N ALA A 974 19.78 0.54 5.34
CA ALA A 974 19.76 1.73 6.18
C ALA A 974 19.95 3.00 5.35
N PRO A 975 19.23 4.12 5.62
CA PRO A 975 19.28 5.33 4.80
C PRO A 975 20.71 5.82 4.52
N TYR A 976 20.98 6.16 3.25
CA TYR A 976 22.28 6.65 2.78
C TYR A 976 22.10 7.69 1.67
N THR A 977 23.20 8.36 1.30
CA THR A 977 23.19 9.35 0.23
C THR A 977 23.62 8.74 -1.10
N VAL A 978 22.87 9.02 -2.17
CA VAL A 978 23.32 8.84 -3.56
C VAL A 978 23.60 10.20 -4.20
N MET A 979 24.60 10.27 -5.07
CA MET A 979 24.88 11.47 -5.88
C MET A 979 24.19 11.34 -7.23
N PHE A 980 23.07 12.03 -7.42
CA PHE A 980 22.22 12.00 -8.61
C PHE A 980 22.56 13.16 -9.56
N HIS A 981 22.74 12.87 -10.85
CA HIS A 981 22.99 13.85 -11.91
C HIS A 981 21.71 14.08 -12.75
N PRO A 982 21.00 15.22 -12.58
CA PRO A 982 19.66 15.42 -13.14
C PRO A 982 19.60 15.43 -14.66
N THR A 983 20.63 15.94 -15.34
CA THR A 983 20.65 16.06 -16.81
C THR A 983 20.86 14.73 -17.54
N THR A 984 21.37 13.71 -16.85
CA THR A 984 21.55 12.36 -17.43
C THR A 984 20.61 11.33 -16.84
N GLY A 985 19.96 11.62 -15.70
CA GLY A 985 19.14 10.64 -14.98
C GLY A 985 19.97 9.51 -14.35
N ARG A 986 21.26 9.73 -14.11
CA ARG A 986 22.21 8.71 -13.61
C ARG A 986 22.79 9.07 -12.25
N CYS A 987 23.38 8.09 -11.56
CA CYS A 987 24.02 8.29 -10.28
C CYS A 987 25.51 7.93 -10.34
N VAL A 988 26.29 8.46 -9.40
CA VAL A 988 27.71 8.11 -9.25
C VAL A 988 27.87 6.66 -8.78
N VAL A 989 28.63 5.88 -9.55
CA VAL A 989 28.96 4.47 -9.28
C VAL A 989 30.48 4.25 -9.26
N ARG A 990 30.96 3.23 -8.53
CA ARG A 990 32.37 2.80 -8.57
C ARG A 990 32.51 1.62 -9.52
N ARG A 991 33.42 1.71 -10.51
CA ARG A 991 33.83 0.55 -11.32
C ARG A 991 35.21 0.10 -10.89
N SER A 992 35.33 -1.20 -10.61
CA SER A 992 36.62 -1.83 -10.30
C SER A 992 37.24 -2.40 -11.57
N SER A 993 38.39 -1.87 -11.98
CA SER A 993 39.24 -2.51 -13.00
C SER A 993 40.44 -3.25 -12.38
N SER A 994 40.81 -2.99 -11.12
CA SER A 994 41.74 -3.78 -10.28
C SER A 994 41.84 -3.21 -8.85
N VAL A 995 42.49 -3.94 -7.93
CA VAL A 995 42.70 -3.58 -6.49
C VAL A 995 43.41 -2.23 -6.27
N VAL A 996 44.00 -1.62 -7.31
CA VAL A 996 44.83 -0.40 -7.19
C VAL A 996 44.21 0.83 -7.88
N GLN A 997 43.16 0.68 -8.68
CA GLN A 997 42.51 1.81 -9.37
C GLN A 997 40.98 1.64 -9.42
N THR A 998 40.30 2.29 -8.49
CA THR A 998 38.85 2.48 -8.53
C THR A 998 38.52 3.75 -9.32
N THR A 999 37.75 3.63 -10.40
CA THR A 999 37.25 4.78 -11.17
C THR A 999 35.81 5.11 -10.79
N LEU A 1000 35.51 6.40 -10.69
CA LEU A 1000 34.15 6.91 -10.47
C LEU A 1000 33.55 7.37 -11.81
N GLU A 1001 32.31 7.00 -12.06
CA GLU A 1001 31.59 7.32 -13.29
C GLU A 1001 30.08 7.41 -13.04
N LEU A 1002 29.32 7.87 -14.03
CA LEU A 1002 27.87 7.83 -14.04
C LEU A 1002 27.34 6.46 -14.49
N GLY A 1003 26.49 5.85 -13.66
CA GLY A 1003 25.83 4.59 -13.92
C GLY A 1003 24.36 4.57 -13.49
N SER A 1004 23.76 3.39 -13.51
CA SER A 1004 22.39 3.20 -13.02
C SER A 1004 22.29 3.55 -11.53
N CYS A 1005 21.24 4.26 -11.13
CA CYS A 1005 21.00 4.56 -9.71
C CYS A 1005 20.68 3.33 -8.86
N GLY A 1006 20.40 2.16 -9.46
CA GLY A 1006 20.32 0.89 -8.74
C GLY A 1006 21.70 0.28 -8.41
N GLU A 1007 22.77 0.77 -9.05
CA GLU A 1007 24.17 0.40 -8.80
C GLU A 1007 24.91 1.47 -7.99
N ALA A 1008 24.18 2.49 -7.50
CA ALA A 1008 24.75 3.66 -6.87
C ALA A 1008 25.52 3.29 -5.60
N GLU A 1009 26.65 3.98 -5.42
CA GLU A 1009 27.43 3.89 -4.20
C GLU A 1009 26.64 4.43 -3.00
N ALA A 1010 26.81 3.78 -1.85
CA ALA A 1010 26.27 4.29 -0.60
C ALA A 1010 27.22 5.32 0.02
N TRP A 1011 26.92 6.61 -0.13
CA TRP A 1011 27.71 7.69 0.46
C TRP A 1011 27.19 8.09 1.83
N ALA A 1012 28.11 8.54 2.68
CA ALA A 1012 27.84 9.35 3.86
C ALA A 1012 28.37 10.77 3.60
N TYR A 1013 27.51 11.77 3.80
CA TYR A 1013 27.89 13.18 3.75
C TYR A 1013 27.79 13.80 5.14
N THR A 1014 28.89 14.35 5.63
CA THR A 1014 28.93 15.06 6.91
C THR A 1014 29.08 16.54 6.65
N ALA A 1015 28.01 17.33 6.83
CA ALA A 1015 28.01 18.76 6.54
C ALA A 1015 29.04 19.55 7.37
N SER A 1016 29.21 19.21 8.66
CA SER A 1016 30.18 19.87 9.55
C SER A 1016 31.63 19.63 9.15
N GLN A 1017 31.92 18.50 8.48
CA GLN A 1017 33.26 18.14 8.01
C GLN A 1017 33.42 18.35 6.49
N GLN A 1018 32.34 18.68 5.78
CA GLN A 1018 32.26 18.76 4.33
C GLN A 1018 32.82 17.51 3.64
N ARG A 1019 32.59 16.34 4.23
CA ARG A 1019 33.23 15.09 3.81
C ARG A 1019 32.23 14.16 3.13
N LEU A 1020 32.57 13.69 1.93
CA LEU A 1020 31.88 12.62 1.21
C LEU A 1020 32.70 11.33 1.26
N SER A 1021 32.18 10.32 1.95
CA SER A 1021 32.85 9.03 2.12
C SER A 1021 31.91 7.87 1.78
N PRO A 1022 32.37 6.82 1.08
CA PRO A 1022 31.59 5.60 0.93
C PRO A 1022 31.38 4.91 2.29
N ARG A 1023 30.16 4.43 2.55
CA ARG A 1023 29.80 3.77 3.82
C ARG A 1023 30.54 2.44 4.02
N ASP A 1024 30.87 1.76 2.93
CA ASP A 1024 31.61 0.49 2.93
C ASP A 1024 33.13 0.68 3.10
N SER A 1025 33.63 1.90 3.01
CA SER A 1025 35.05 2.24 3.08
C SER A 1025 35.21 3.64 3.72
N PRO A 1026 34.86 3.81 5.01
CA PRO A 1026 34.79 5.13 5.65
C PRO A 1026 36.14 5.83 5.76
N LEU A 1027 37.25 5.08 5.66
CA LEU A 1027 38.61 5.63 5.61
C LEU A 1027 38.92 6.35 4.30
N LEU A 1028 38.18 6.05 3.22
CA LEU A 1028 38.28 6.74 1.94
C LEU A 1028 37.31 7.93 1.89
N CYS A 1029 37.66 8.94 1.12
CA CYS A 1029 36.80 10.08 0.80
C CYS A 1029 36.99 10.50 -0.65
N LEU A 1030 35.95 11.14 -1.20
CA LEU A 1030 36.03 11.78 -2.50
C LEU A 1030 37.03 12.95 -2.45
N ARG A 1031 37.91 13.03 -3.44
CA ARG A 1031 38.96 14.05 -3.54
C ARG A 1031 39.14 14.50 -4.99
N ALA A 1032 39.37 15.80 -5.17
CA ALA A 1032 39.73 16.40 -6.45
C ALA A 1032 41.24 16.28 -6.72
N GLU A 1033 41.63 16.16 -8.00
CA GLU A 1033 43.05 16.11 -8.43
C GLU A 1033 43.47 17.34 -9.26
N GLY A 1034 42.53 18.24 -9.59
CA GLY A 1034 42.77 19.44 -10.38
C GLY A 1034 41.78 19.61 -11.53
N ALA A 1035 41.82 20.76 -12.22
CA ALA A 1035 40.96 21.03 -13.38
C ALA A 1035 41.21 20.01 -14.52
N GLY A 1036 40.14 19.49 -15.12
CA GLY A 1036 40.18 18.46 -16.16
C GLY A 1036 40.68 17.09 -15.70
N ARG A 1037 40.90 16.89 -14.39
CA ARG A 1037 41.38 15.61 -13.84
C ARG A 1037 40.23 14.79 -13.25
N PRO A 1038 40.31 13.45 -13.27
CA PRO A 1038 39.31 12.58 -12.64
C PRO A 1038 39.17 12.82 -11.14
N ALA A 1039 37.94 12.82 -10.63
CA ALA A 1039 37.69 12.75 -9.19
C ALA A 1039 37.97 11.33 -8.67
N ARG A 1040 38.64 11.19 -7.52
CA ARG A 1040 39.07 9.89 -6.98
C ARG A 1040 38.73 9.69 -5.51
N LEU A 1041 38.77 8.44 -5.07
CA LEU A 1041 38.74 8.07 -3.65
C LEU A 1041 40.17 8.02 -3.09
N GLY A 1042 40.42 8.67 -1.96
CA GLY A 1042 41.74 8.70 -1.30
C GLY A 1042 41.66 8.62 0.22
N LEU A 1043 42.79 8.31 0.86
CA LEU A 1043 42.93 8.21 2.33
C LEU A 1043 43.11 9.57 3.02
N SER A 1044 43.56 10.59 2.29
CA SER A 1044 43.85 11.93 2.82
C SER A 1044 42.59 12.79 2.80
N CYS A 1045 41.78 12.69 3.86
CA CYS A 1045 40.47 13.34 3.95
C CYS A 1045 40.43 14.68 4.71
N GLY A 1046 41.60 15.19 5.11
CA GLY A 1046 41.71 16.42 5.90
C GLY A 1046 42.05 17.68 5.08
N ASP A 1047 42.45 17.52 3.81
CA ASP A 1047 42.89 18.63 2.96
C ASP A 1047 41.73 19.34 2.23
N GLU A 1048 41.99 20.54 1.71
CA GLU A 1048 40.99 21.38 1.05
C GLU A 1048 40.40 20.74 -0.23
N LEU A 1049 41.15 19.83 -0.87
CA LEU A 1049 40.70 19.10 -2.07
C LEU A 1049 39.75 17.94 -1.74
N ALA A 1050 39.58 17.59 -0.46
CA ALA A 1050 38.63 16.58 0.02
C ALA A 1050 37.41 17.20 0.75
N ARG A 1051 37.32 18.54 0.82
CA ARG A 1051 36.20 19.27 1.45
C ARG A 1051 35.19 19.74 0.42
N TRP A 1052 34.09 19.01 0.31
CA TRP A 1052 33.01 19.24 -0.66
C TRP A 1052 31.86 20.04 -0.06
N SER A 1053 31.58 21.19 -0.67
CA SER A 1053 30.52 22.13 -0.28
C SER A 1053 29.46 22.28 -1.38
N LEU A 1054 28.22 22.56 -0.97
CA LEU A 1054 27.11 22.86 -1.88
C LEU A 1054 27.06 24.38 -2.16
N THR A 1055 27.82 24.83 -3.16
CA THR A 1055 28.21 26.25 -3.28
C THR A 1055 27.22 27.14 -4.05
N SER A 1056 26.48 26.59 -5.03
CA SER A 1056 25.51 27.38 -5.81
C SER A 1056 24.25 27.74 -5.02
N ASP A 1057 23.47 28.73 -5.50
CA ASP A 1057 22.16 29.07 -4.94
C ASP A 1057 21.20 27.88 -4.99
N SER A 1058 21.23 27.11 -6.09
CA SER A 1058 20.46 25.88 -6.29
C SER A 1058 20.91 24.71 -5.41
N LYS A 1059 22.09 24.81 -4.77
CA LYS A 1059 22.75 23.71 -4.03
C LYS A 1059 22.99 22.47 -4.88
N LEU A 1060 23.19 22.64 -6.18
CA LEU A 1060 23.49 21.56 -7.13
C LEU A 1060 24.99 21.46 -7.49
N HIS A 1061 25.82 22.43 -7.10
CA HIS A 1061 27.27 22.35 -7.33
C HIS A 1061 27.98 21.76 -6.11
N LEU A 1062 28.55 20.56 -6.26
CA LEU A 1062 29.50 19.97 -5.31
C LEU A 1062 30.90 20.51 -5.62
N ALA A 1063 31.45 21.34 -4.74
CA ALA A 1063 32.68 22.09 -5.01
C ALA A 1063 33.74 21.99 -3.91
N VAL A 1064 35.01 22.03 -4.30
CA VAL A 1064 36.19 22.10 -3.43
C VAL A 1064 36.96 23.41 -3.65
N ASN A 1065 37.69 23.85 -2.62
CA ASN A 1065 38.55 25.02 -2.72
C ASN A 1065 39.95 24.62 -3.19
N ALA A 1066 40.28 24.89 -4.46
CA ALA A 1066 41.59 24.55 -5.04
C ALA A 1066 42.64 25.68 -4.91
N SER A 1067 42.32 26.77 -4.21
CA SER A 1067 43.19 27.96 -4.08
C SER A 1067 44.52 27.67 -3.39
N SER A 1068 44.63 26.57 -2.62
CA SER A 1068 45.77 26.26 -1.78
C SER A 1068 46.72 25.20 -2.34
N SER A 1069 46.47 24.62 -3.54
CA SER A 1069 47.08 23.31 -3.86
C SER A 1069 47.61 23.04 -5.28
N SER A 1070 47.83 24.00 -6.21
CA SER A 1070 48.61 23.63 -7.42
C SER A 1070 49.38 24.73 -8.16
N SER A 1071 50.60 24.34 -8.54
CA SER A 1071 51.63 24.99 -9.37
C SER A 1071 51.32 25.00 -10.88
N SER A 1072 50.06 24.93 -11.31
CA SER A 1072 49.67 24.95 -12.73
C SER A 1072 49.35 26.38 -13.20
N PRO A 1073 49.81 26.84 -14.38
CA PRO A 1073 49.55 28.20 -14.87
C PRO A 1073 48.07 28.50 -15.11
N GLU A 1074 47.26 27.49 -15.42
CA GLU A 1074 45.82 27.61 -15.70
C GLU A 1074 44.95 27.79 -14.43
N THR A 1075 45.51 27.49 -13.25
CA THR A 1075 44.84 27.65 -11.94
C THR A 1075 45.24 28.93 -11.19
N ARG A 1076 45.99 29.84 -11.83
CA ARG A 1076 46.46 31.11 -11.20
C ARG A 1076 45.34 32.06 -10.77
N ASN A 1077 44.09 31.79 -11.11
CA ASN A 1077 42.93 32.61 -10.70
C ASN A 1077 42.17 32.09 -9.47
N GLY A 1078 42.75 31.21 -8.64
CA GLY A 1078 42.25 30.95 -7.26
C GLY A 1078 40.76 30.56 -7.19
N GLY A 1079 40.32 29.66 -8.07
CA GLY A 1079 38.90 29.32 -8.23
C GLY A 1079 38.48 28.02 -7.56
N MET A 1080 37.19 27.91 -7.22
CA MET A 1080 36.56 26.64 -6.82
C MET A 1080 36.52 25.66 -7.99
N LEU A 1081 36.76 24.37 -7.69
CA LEU A 1081 36.55 23.27 -8.64
C LEU A 1081 35.26 22.54 -8.30
N CYS A 1082 34.40 22.32 -9.29
CA CYS A 1082 33.15 21.60 -9.17
C CYS A 1082 33.26 20.20 -9.76
N LEU A 1083 32.54 19.25 -9.18
CA LEU A 1083 32.31 17.94 -9.79
C LEU A 1083 31.58 18.16 -11.12
N ASP A 1084 32.05 17.52 -12.17
CA ASP A 1084 31.59 17.71 -13.54
C ASP A 1084 31.57 16.37 -14.28
N VAL A 1085 30.67 16.25 -15.26
CA VAL A 1085 30.64 15.12 -16.18
C VAL A 1085 31.61 15.42 -17.33
N GLY A 1086 32.56 14.51 -17.56
CA GLY A 1086 33.53 14.66 -18.66
C GLY A 1086 32.87 14.59 -20.04
N ASP A 1087 33.63 14.96 -21.07
CA ASP A 1087 33.15 15.06 -22.46
C ASP A 1087 32.64 13.72 -23.05
N ASP A 1088 33.03 12.60 -22.44
CA ASP A 1088 32.52 11.27 -22.77
C ASP A 1088 31.09 11.00 -22.24
N GLY A 1089 30.51 11.96 -21.50
CA GLY A 1089 29.17 11.87 -20.91
C GLY A 1089 29.06 10.87 -19.76
N ARG A 1090 30.18 10.36 -19.25
CA ARG A 1090 30.21 9.26 -18.27
C ARG A 1090 31.23 9.44 -17.16
N SER A 1091 32.44 9.88 -17.47
CA SER A 1091 33.51 10.07 -16.49
C SER A 1091 33.19 11.21 -15.52
N LEU A 1092 33.65 11.08 -14.27
CA LEU A 1092 33.58 12.16 -13.30
C LEU A 1092 34.93 12.86 -13.18
N VAL A 1093 34.94 14.13 -13.53
CA VAL A 1093 36.10 15.01 -13.47
C VAL A 1093 35.83 16.20 -12.57
N THR A 1094 36.86 16.98 -12.28
CA THR A 1094 36.69 18.28 -11.63
C THR A 1094 37.10 19.40 -12.57
N ASN A 1095 36.24 20.41 -12.73
CA ASN A 1095 36.49 21.58 -13.58
C ASN A 1095 36.21 22.87 -12.81
N PRO A 1096 36.71 24.03 -13.27
CA PRO A 1096 36.29 25.32 -12.72
C PRO A 1096 34.76 25.41 -12.69
N CYS A 1097 34.22 25.79 -11.54
CA CYS A 1097 32.79 25.92 -11.37
C CYS A 1097 32.21 26.95 -12.35
N ARG A 1098 31.15 26.57 -13.06
CA ARG A 1098 30.43 27.42 -14.01
C ARG A 1098 29.21 28.05 -13.34
N CYS A 1099 28.77 29.20 -13.86
CA CYS A 1099 27.49 29.80 -13.48
C CYS A 1099 27.29 30.14 -12.00
N LEU A 1100 28.37 30.31 -11.23
CA LEU A 1100 28.30 30.79 -9.84
C LEU A 1100 28.20 32.32 -9.75
N SER A 1101 28.55 33.03 -10.82
CA SER A 1101 28.37 34.48 -10.97
C SER A 1101 27.03 34.82 -11.64
N ALA A 1102 26.67 36.11 -11.69
CA ALA A 1102 25.43 36.61 -12.31
C ALA A 1102 25.39 36.50 -13.85
N ASP A 1103 26.24 35.67 -14.47
CA ASP A 1103 26.20 35.40 -15.91
C ASP A 1103 24.94 34.60 -16.25
N ASN A 1104 24.12 35.17 -17.12
CA ASN A 1104 22.83 34.63 -17.52
C ASN A 1104 22.93 33.69 -18.75
N SER A 1105 24.05 33.72 -19.46
CA SER A 1105 24.27 32.99 -20.72
C SER A 1105 24.90 31.61 -20.55
N CYS A 1106 25.44 31.33 -19.37
CA CYS A 1106 26.16 30.08 -19.12
C CYS A 1106 25.22 28.89 -18.82
N ASP A 1107 25.74 27.70 -19.07
CA ASP A 1107 25.08 26.41 -18.84
C ASP A 1107 25.80 25.62 -17.72
N PRO A 1108 25.14 25.37 -16.58
CA PRO A 1108 25.71 24.60 -15.48
C PRO A 1108 25.37 23.10 -15.51
N GLU A 1109 24.59 22.62 -16.47
CA GLU A 1109 23.91 21.32 -16.38
C GLU A 1109 24.84 20.12 -16.16
N SER A 1110 26.05 20.13 -16.73
CA SER A 1110 27.04 19.05 -16.54
C SER A 1110 27.64 19.02 -15.13
N GLN A 1111 27.50 20.11 -14.36
CA GLN A 1111 28.03 20.26 -13.00
C GLN A 1111 26.95 20.13 -11.92
N TRP A 1112 25.71 19.81 -12.31
CA TRP A 1112 24.61 19.65 -11.38
C TRP A 1112 24.57 18.24 -10.79
N PHE A 1113 24.81 18.14 -9.48
CA PHE A 1113 24.68 16.94 -8.68
C PHE A 1113 23.82 17.20 -7.46
N LYS A 1114 22.80 16.38 -7.26
CA LYS A 1114 21.91 16.40 -6.10
C LYS A 1114 22.25 15.24 -5.16
N LEU A 1115 22.45 15.55 -3.88
CA LEU A 1115 22.57 14.54 -2.84
C LEU A 1115 21.16 14.07 -2.46
N VAL A 1116 20.81 12.83 -2.81
CA VAL A 1116 19.47 12.25 -2.60
C VAL A 1116 19.54 11.16 -1.53
N THR A 1117 18.56 11.12 -0.63
CA THR A 1117 18.46 10.03 0.37
C THR A 1117 17.84 8.79 -0.26
N SER A 1118 18.51 7.63 -0.11
CA SER A 1118 18.07 6.33 -0.63
C SER A 1118 18.01 5.29 0.48
N THR A 1119 17.06 4.36 0.37
CA THR A 1119 16.97 3.13 1.19
C THR A 1119 17.02 1.85 0.36
N ARG A 1120 17.29 1.97 -0.96
CA ARG A 1120 17.43 0.82 -1.88
C ARG A 1120 18.60 -0.09 -1.48
N SER A 1121 18.55 -1.35 -1.89
CA SER A 1121 19.68 -2.28 -1.69
C SER A 1121 20.95 -1.70 -2.33
N VAL A 1122 22.05 -1.70 -1.58
CA VAL A 1122 23.35 -1.31 -2.12
C VAL A 1122 23.91 -2.45 -2.96
N ALA A 1123 24.47 -2.17 -4.13
CA ALA A 1123 25.10 -3.19 -4.97
C ALA A 1123 26.17 -3.93 -4.15
N ALA A 1124 26.00 -5.25 -3.97
CA ALA A 1124 26.94 -6.07 -3.23
C ALA A 1124 28.32 -6.00 -3.91
N THR A 1125 29.31 -5.44 -3.22
CA THR A 1125 30.70 -5.59 -3.61
C THR A 1125 31.02 -7.08 -3.57
N ASN A 1126 31.41 -7.64 -4.73
CA ASN A 1126 32.01 -8.96 -4.84
C ASN A 1126 33.26 -9.01 -3.95
N THR A 1127 33.08 -9.31 -2.67
CA THR A 1127 34.19 -9.56 -1.75
C THR A 1127 34.78 -10.92 -2.11
N MET A 1128 36.10 -11.00 -2.26
CA MET A 1128 36.82 -12.21 -2.66
C MET A 1128 36.52 -13.46 -1.79
N LEU A 1129 35.97 -13.28 -0.58
CA LEU A 1129 35.51 -14.35 0.31
C LEU A 1129 34.33 -15.17 -0.25
N ALA A 1130 33.50 -14.58 -1.11
CA ALA A 1130 32.35 -15.25 -1.71
C ALA A 1130 32.73 -16.22 -2.85
N GLN A 1131 33.96 -16.18 -3.36
CA GLN A 1131 34.43 -16.99 -4.50
C GLN A 1131 35.25 -18.23 -4.11
N LEU A 1132 35.48 -18.49 -2.82
CA LEU A 1132 36.23 -19.66 -2.38
C LEU A 1132 35.37 -20.95 -2.38
N PRO A 1133 35.87 -22.08 -2.92
CA PRO A 1133 35.15 -23.35 -2.90
C PRO A 1133 34.83 -23.82 -1.46
N PRO A 1134 33.71 -24.53 -1.23
CA PRO A 1134 33.27 -24.93 0.12
C PRO A 1134 34.31 -25.71 0.93
N LYS A 1135 35.27 -26.38 0.26
CA LYS A 1135 36.30 -27.21 0.89
C LYS A 1135 37.42 -26.45 1.60
N LEU A 1136 37.55 -25.14 1.41
CA LEU A 1136 38.59 -24.33 2.05
C LEU A 1136 38.10 -23.56 3.30
N ARG A 1137 36.81 -23.62 3.63
CA ARG A 1137 36.22 -22.92 4.79
C ARG A 1137 36.50 -23.61 6.13
N SER A 1138 37.10 -24.80 6.16
CA SER A 1138 37.24 -25.64 7.36
C SER A 1138 38.65 -25.73 7.96
N TRP A 1139 39.59 -24.86 7.59
CA TRP A 1139 40.93 -24.87 8.21
C TRP A 1139 41.00 -23.90 9.40
N LYS A 1140 40.96 -24.46 10.62
CA LYS A 1140 41.38 -23.78 11.84
C LYS A 1140 42.88 -23.49 11.76
N ILE A 1141 43.26 -22.23 11.66
CA ILE A 1141 44.64 -21.80 11.88
C ILE A 1141 44.83 -21.66 13.40
N ARG A 1142 45.68 -22.53 13.96
CA ARG A 1142 46.25 -22.38 15.32
C ARG A 1142 47.28 -21.26 15.30
N SER A 1143 47.38 -20.58 16.43
CA SER A 1143 48.28 -19.47 16.77
C SER A 1143 49.71 -19.60 16.23
N LEU A 1144 50.26 -18.46 15.81
CA LEU A 1144 51.58 -17.98 16.20
C LEU A 1144 51.52 -16.46 16.37
#